data_AF-A0A7W3VQE7-F1
#
_entry.id   AF-A0A7W3VQE7-F1
#
_cell.length_a   1.000
_cell.length_b   1.000
_cell.length_c   1.000
_cell.angle_alpha   90.00
_cell.angle_beta   90.00
_cell.angle_gamma   90.00
#
_symmetry.space_group_name_H-M   'P 1'
#
loop_
_entity.id
_entity.type
_entity.pdbx_description
1 polymer ?
#
loop_
_entity_poly.entity_id
_entity_poly.type
_entity_poly.pdbx_seq_one_letter_code
_entity_poly.pdbx_strand_id
1 'polypeptide(L)'
;MYKNHMIYKRGKVILSLLFLLLIGISSSVAQTNMTKIKDGTLSGTTTTPGLGVILELESVNKGFLTPRLTTQQRDAITAANRTDGLLIFNKTTGCFNYWSTVQDSWLSICGTPPPAVFEINQIQCQAITVNGILKQGEFLTAANYLTIPVTVTQPGTYEVKALTDNGYYFTTSGTFPSAGSYTLVLQGIGTPNIGYSTGEQGDLLTISLNNVTAQCQQYAFVENATVSYSIDCAQVRVLGDYMIGMSLKPTNKMVLSVNVTSTGYWSISTNTTNGYSFRGSGTFSATGVQEIELLGTGTPIQSGTDTFGFTTNSDVTTRESCTDIQVQVKEVDYRVDCSNVVFTGVYKQDEPTTASHTAKLSVEVRSTGETVLETEEVNGIYFTSGPLSFDGLTTREVVLTAVGTPIQAGTFEYVLKPQTGMEAICSFELTVTSQPVSYTLLCSSIATVGDYAPGVPMTPMNIMLVQVNVSYPGPYTISTNTVNGIRFEATGTFNTTGTQTVQLRGIGTPLTGGIHRYTITSDSVIGANTCNKNIDFLFRRMKVLGLGSLGYQPGSAAAKYSVGTMLKTPANFGPNGIVKVDGVDVYDGGTSQGNTLRDHINSNNIDIIVVGYNYRPNAASIAILSDFVKNKKGVLLHGQENDPTGARDLINSIAHSASTSVTEIKKVWVNPIFNTTDPVLDGPFGNIVGLNLGGDLDNSLYVEGYSNEFKPLSYQTGNSNSIWALKHNTLGFIFIGDGGWVAGDVSNTSTLKWPAPRTSGGAPVSKMYHNNTTVHNSIFYTNALAWAMQYVQANINVNYTVR
;
A
#
# COMPACT_ATOMS: atom_id res chain seq x y z
N MET A 1 41.77 -20.17 82.54
CA MET A 1 40.88 -20.66 81.45
C MET A 1 39.43 -20.55 81.92
N TYR A 2 38.44 -20.42 81.02
CA TYR A 2 36.98 -20.22 81.28
C TYR A 2 36.38 -18.79 81.42
N LYS A 3 37.13 -17.68 81.30
CA LYS A 3 36.50 -16.33 81.21
C LYS A 3 36.71 -15.55 79.91
N ASN A 4 37.68 -15.93 79.07
CA ASN A 4 38.02 -15.17 77.84
C ASN A 4 37.36 -15.68 76.54
N HIS A 5 36.62 -16.80 76.56
CA HIS A 5 36.00 -17.35 75.34
C HIS A 5 34.53 -16.92 75.13
N MET A 6 33.86 -16.40 76.17
CA MET A 6 32.50 -15.85 76.03
C MET A 6 32.47 -14.39 75.55
N ILE A 7 33.54 -13.62 75.80
CA ILE A 7 33.61 -12.21 75.40
C ILE A 7 33.82 -12.08 73.87
N TYR A 8 34.61 -12.98 73.27
CA TYR A 8 34.90 -12.94 71.83
C TYR A 8 33.74 -13.44 70.94
N LYS A 9 32.94 -14.40 71.41
CA LYS A 9 31.70 -14.83 70.71
C LYS A 9 30.56 -13.82 70.86
N ARG A 10 30.41 -13.16 72.02
CA ARG A 10 29.45 -12.08 72.19
C ARG A 10 29.82 -10.83 71.38
N GLY A 11 31.11 -10.51 71.25
CA GLY A 11 31.60 -9.40 70.42
C GLY A 11 31.28 -9.57 68.92
N LYS A 12 31.44 -10.77 68.36
CA LYS A 12 31.07 -11.03 66.94
C LYS A 12 29.56 -11.01 66.71
N VAL A 13 28.74 -11.51 67.65
CA VAL A 13 27.28 -11.43 67.54
C VAL A 13 26.79 -10.00 67.73
N ILE A 14 27.37 -9.23 68.65
CA ILE A 14 27.04 -7.80 68.84
C ILE A 14 27.51 -6.95 67.66
N LEU A 15 28.70 -7.20 67.11
CA LEU A 15 29.20 -6.47 65.92
C LEU A 15 28.43 -6.86 64.65
N SER A 16 27.99 -8.11 64.51
CA SER A 16 27.12 -8.54 63.41
C SER A 16 25.68 -8.04 63.58
N LEU A 17 25.15 -7.97 64.81
CA LEU A 17 23.87 -7.30 65.09
C LEU A 17 23.97 -5.79 64.89
N LEU A 18 25.10 -5.15 65.20
CA LEU A 18 25.33 -3.73 64.92
C LEU A 18 25.48 -3.49 63.41
N PHE A 19 26.14 -4.37 62.65
CA PHE A 19 26.18 -4.27 61.19
C PHE A 19 24.81 -4.55 60.54
N LEU A 20 24.01 -5.47 61.08
CA LEU A 20 22.63 -5.72 60.64
C LEU A 20 21.66 -4.60 61.07
N LEU A 21 21.87 -3.96 62.22
CA LEU A 21 21.15 -2.73 62.60
C LEU A 21 21.59 -1.54 61.75
N LEU A 22 22.89 -1.38 61.44
CA LEU A 22 23.40 -0.28 60.62
C LEU A 22 23.01 -0.41 59.14
N ILE A 23 22.90 -1.63 58.59
CA ILE A 23 22.40 -1.88 57.23
C ILE A 23 20.85 -1.83 57.17
N GLY A 24 20.16 -2.10 58.29
CA GLY A 24 18.71 -1.86 58.45
C GLY A 24 18.32 -0.39 58.68
N ILE A 25 19.28 0.47 59.05
CA ILE A 25 19.07 1.92 59.24
C ILE A 25 19.51 2.73 57.98
N SER A 26 20.17 2.10 57.00
CA SER A 26 20.53 2.73 55.72
C SER A 26 19.76 2.20 54.50
N SER A 27 18.65 1.48 54.71
CA SER A 27 17.67 1.14 53.67
C SER A 27 16.27 1.70 53.97
N SER A 28 16.24 2.86 54.65
CA SER A 28 15.08 3.74 54.75
C SER A 28 15.42 5.18 54.36
N VAL A 29 16.23 5.36 53.30
CA VAL A 29 15.87 6.37 52.28
C VAL A 29 14.75 5.78 51.42
N ALA A 30 13.65 5.43 52.08
CA ALA A 30 12.35 5.44 51.44
C ALA A 30 12.10 6.93 51.18
N GLN A 31 12.31 7.30 49.92
CA GLN A 31 11.85 8.53 49.30
C GLN A 31 10.59 9.02 50.05
N THR A 32 10.71 10.11 50.81
CA THR A 32 9.59 10.70 51.53
C THR A 32 8.56 11.07 50.48
N ASN A 33 7.46 10.32 50.51
CA ASN A 33 6.35 10.27 49.55
C ASN A 33 5.74 11.65 49.28
N MET A 34 6.35 12.44 48.41
CA MET A 34 5.69 13.57 47.77
C MET A 34 5.37 13.16 46.35
N THR A 35 4.09 13.03 46.04
CA THR A 35 3.61 12.50 44.75
C THR A 35 3.09 13.64 43.90
N LYS A 36 3.71 13.87 42.74
CA LYS A 36 3.09 14.67 41.67
C LYS A 36 2.50 13.74 40.61
N ILE A 37 1.19 13.78 40.41
CA ILE A 37 0.53 13.03 39.32
C ILE A 37 0.23 14.02 38.19
N LYS A 38 0.90 13.82 37.05
CA LYS A 38 0.68 14.59 35.81
C LYS A 38 0.24 13.68 34.68
N ASP A 39 -0.59 14.17 33.78
CA ASP A 39 -1.11 13.41 32.62
C ASP A 39 -0.49 13.81 31.26
N GLY A 40 0.54 14.66 31.29
CA GLY A 40 1.28 15.08 30.10
C GLY A 40 0.67 16.24 29.32
N THR A 41 -0.45 16.81 29.78
CA THR A 41 -1.12 17.92 29.09
C THR A 41 -0.40 19.27 29.22
N LEU A 42 0.51 19.42 30.19
CA LEU A 42 1.43 20.56 30.34
C LEU A 42 2.88 20.11 30.06
N SER A 43 3.49 20.67 29.03
CA SER A 43 4.88 20.42 28.64
C SER A 43 5.84 21.37 29.37
N GLY A 44 7.04 20.89 29.71
CA GLY A 44 8.11 21.70 30.33
C GLY A 44 8.09 21.82 31.86
N THR A 45 7.16 21.16 32.57
CA THR A 45 7.04 21.23 34.04
C THR A 45 7.82 20.11 34.75
N THR A 46 8.31 20.41 35.96
CA THR A 46 9.07 19.46 36.79
C THR A 46 8.21 18.30 37.26
N THR A 47 8.80 17.10 37.35
CA THR A 47 8.18 15.93 37.97
C THR A 47 8.25 15.95 39.50
N THR A 48 9.08 16.84 40.06
CA THR A 48 9.15 17.10 41.50
C THR A 48 7.99 18.01 41.91
N PRO A 49 7.16 17.62 42.90
CA PRO A 49 6.16 18.50 43.49
C PRO A 49 6.79 19.71 44.19
N GLY A 50 6.04 20.80 44.31
CA GLY A 50 6.47 22.01 45.01
C GLY A 50 6.85 21.76 46.48
N LEU A 51 7.76 22.57 47.03
CA LEU A 51 8.36 22.37 48.37
C LEU A 51 7.36 22.41 49.56
N GLY A 52 6.07 22.70 49.33
CA GLY A 52 5.03 22.79 50.36
C GLY A 52 3.92 21.75 50.25
N VAL A 53 3.99 20.78 49.33
CA VAL A 53 2.89 19.83 49.08
C VAL A 53 3.33 18.37 49.13
N ILE A 54 2.51 17.54 49.80
CA ILE A 54 2.71 16.08 49.84
C ILE A 54 2.04 15.40 48.62
N LEU A 55 0.99 15.99 48.05
CA LEU A 55 0.33 15.53 46.82
C LEU A 55 0.05 16.72 45.90
N GLU A 56 0.56 16.67 44.67
CA GLU A 56 0.31 17.67 43.61
C GLU A 56 -0.34 16.98 42.40
N LEU A 57 -1.37 17.60 41.81
CA LEU A 57 -2.04 17.09 40.61
C LEU A 57 -1.93 18.13 39.50
N GLU A 58 -1.44 17.73 38.33
CA GLU A 58 -1.20 18.63 37.19
C GLU A 58 -1.87 18.10 35.92
N SER A 59 -2.91 18.80 35.46
CA SER A 59 -3.60 18.55 34.19
C SER A 59 -4.33 19.82 33.73
N VAL A 60 -4.42 20.07 32.43
CA VAL A 60 -5.22 21.18 31.86
C VAL A 60 -6.71 20.82 31.72
N ASN A 61 -7.06 19.54 31.80
CA ASN A 61 -8.40 19.04 31.49
C ASN A 61 -8.94 17.99 32.47
N LYS A 62 -8.23 17.70 33.58
CA LYS A 62 -8.65 16.77 34.64
C LYS A 62 -8.49 17.39 36.02
N GLY A 63 -9.35 17.02 36.96
CA GLY A 63 -9.34 17.48 38.35
C GLY A 63 -9.25 16.34 39.38
N PHE A 64 -9.25 16.68 40.67
CA PHE A 64 -9.29 15.70 41.77
C PHE A 64 -10.71 15.33 42.15
N LEU A 65 -11.01 14.03 42.20
CA LEU A 65 -12.30 13.53 42.67
C LEU A 65 -12.13 12.92 44.08
N THR A 66 -12.48 13.68 45.12
CA THR A 66 -12.48 13.20 46.52
C THR A 66 -13.51 12.07 46.74
N PRO A 67 -13.38 11.18 47.76
CA PRO A 67 -14.40 10.19 48.06
C PRO A 67 -15.80 10.79 48.18
N ARG A 68 -16.75 10.21 47.44
CA ARG A 68 -18.11 10.73 47.29
C ARG A 68 -19.11 9.86 48.04
N LEU A 69 -19.48 10.31 49.24
CA LEU A 69 -20.36 9.56 50.14
C LEU A 69 -21.74 10.23 50.21
N THR A 70 -22.80 9.47 50.48
CA THR A 70 -24.04 10.07 51.00
C THR A 70 -23.84 10.47 52.46
N THR A 71 -24.72 11.32 53.01
CA THR A 71 -24.70 11.65 54.45
C THR A 71 -24.68 10.38 55.31
N GLN A 72 -25.49 9.38 54.96
CA GLN A 72 -25.53 8.09 55.65
C GLN A 72 -24.20 7.33 55.59
N GLN A 73 -23.57 7.28 54.42
CA GLN A 73 -22.27 6.62 54.24
C GLN A 73 -21.13 7.36 54.96
N ARG A 74 -21.17 8.69 54.98
CA ARG A 74 -20.25 9.55 55.73
C ARG A 74 -20.38 9.30 57.23
N ASP A 75 -21.60 9.25 57.75
CA ASP A 75 -21.87 9.06 59.18
C ASP A 75 -21.55 7.63 59.65
N ALA A 76 -21.60 6.65 58.74
CA ALA A 76 -21.17 5.28 58.99
C ALA A 76 -19.64 5.09 59.09
N ILE A 77 -18.82 6.11 58.80
CA ILE A 77 -17.37 6.06 59.03
C ILE A 77 -17.14 5.89 60.53
N THR A 78 -16.48 4.80 60.93
CA THR A 78 -16.23 4.49 62.34
C THR A 78 -15.32 5.54 62.99
N ALA A 79 -15.51 5.82 64.28
CA ALA A 79 -14.74 6.85 64.99
C ALA A 79 -13.21 6.65 64.90
N ALA A 80 -12.75 5.40 64.92
CA ALA A 80 -11.33 5.05 64.76
C ALA A 80 -10.72 5.49 63.42
N ASN A 81 -11.55 5.72 62.40
CA ASN A 81 -11.15 6.11 61.06
C ASN A 81 -11.41 7.59 60.77
N ARG A 82 -11.91 8.38 61.74
CA ARG A 82 -12.17 9.81 61.58
C ARG A 82 -10.96 10.61 62.07
N THR A 83 -10.08 10.96 61.13
CA THR A 83 -8.91 11.81 61.40
C THR A 83 -9.27 13.28 61.19
N ASP A 84 -8.64 14.17 61.94
CA ASP A 84 -8.83 15.61 61.78
C ASP A 84 -8.53 16.06 60.34
N GLY A 85 -9.43 16.85 59.75
CA GLY A 85 -9.33 17.29 58.36
C GLY A 85 -9.70 16.23 57.31
N LEU A 86 -10.25 15.08 57.70
CA LEU A 86 -10.75 14.07 56.74
C LEU A 86 -11.80 14.68 55.82
N LEU A 87 -11.47 14.84 54.54
CA LEU A 87 -12.29 15.53 53.54
C LEU A 87 -13.05 14.54 52.65
N ILE A 88 -14.35 14.75 52.50
CA ILE A 88 -15.20 14.01 51.56
C ILE A 88 -16.12 14.98 50.80
N PHE A 89 -16.67 14.54 49.67
CA PHE A 89 -17.78 15.23 49.01
C PHE A 89 -19.08 14.51 49.37
N ASN A 90 -19.97 15.20 50.10
CA ASN A 90 -21.25 14.64 50.47
C ASN A 90 -22.25 14.84 49.34
N LYS A 91 -22.56 13.75 48.63
CA LYS A 91 -23.50 13.70 47.50
C LYS A 91 -24.93 14.06 47.90
N THR A 92 -25.30 13.86 49.16
CA THR A 92 -26.64 14.19 49.66
C THR A 92 -26.80 15.70 49.83
N THR A 93 -25.76 16.38 50.34
CA THR A 93 -25.79 17.84 50.55
C THR A 93 -25.19 18.65 49.40
N GLY A 94 -24.56 17.98 48.41
CA GLY A 94 -23.87 18.62 47.30
C GLY A 94 -22.62 19.43 47.70
N CYS A 95 -22.05 19.19 48.88
CA CYS A 95 -21.00 20.02 49.47
C CYS A 95 -19.86 19.18 50.06
N PHE A 96 -18.68 19.79 50.17
CA PHE A 96 -17.56 19.24 50.91
C PHE A 96 -17.82 19.25 52.41
N ASN A 97 -17.57 18.11 53.05
CA ASN A 97 -17.54 18.02 54.50
C ASN A 97 -16.14 17.62 54.94
N TYR A 98 -15.70 18.18 56.06
CA TYR A 98 -14.50 17.73 56.74
C TYR A 98 -14.81 17.33 58.18
N TRP A 99 -14.12 16.31 58.68
CA TRP A 99 -14.20 15.94 60.07
C TRP A 99 -13.37 16.91 60.91
N SER A 100 -14.01 17.54 61.90
CA SER A 100 -13.34 18.37 62.90
C SER A 100 -13.31 17.61 64.21
N THR A 101 -12.11 17.22 64.64
CA THR A 101 -11.92 16.56 65.93
C THR A 101 -12.23 17.50 67.10
N VAL A 102 -11.93 18.79 66.96
CA VAL A 102 -12.21 19.81 68.00
C VAL A 102 -13.71 19.97 68.25
N GLN A 103 -14.54 19.85 67.21
CA GLN A 103 -16.00 19.99 67.32
C GLN A 103 -16.73 18.65 67.36
N ASP A 104 -15.98 17.53 67.37
CA ASP A 104 -16.47 16.16 67.28
C ASP A 104 -17.61 15.96 66.26
N SER A 105 -17.49 16.62 65.11
CA SER A 105 -18.57 16.69 64.12
C SER A 105 -18.07 16.90 62.70
N TRP A 106 -18.91 16.52 61.74
CA TRP A 106 -18.73 16.85 60.34
C TRP A 106 -19.12 18.31 60.09
N LEU A 107 -18.16 19.11 59.66
CA LEU A 107 -18.39 20.51 59.30
C LEU A 107 -18.50 20.64 57.78
N SER A 108 -19.41 21.52 57.36
CA SER A 108 -19.61 21.87 55.96
C SER A 108 -18.74 23.07 55.59
N ILE A 109 -17.99 22.96 54.49
CA ILE A 109 -17.17 24.08 53.99
C ILE A 109 -18.04 25.14 53.28
N CYS A 110 -19.25 24.78 52.84
CA CYS A 110 -20.11 25.69 52.07
C CYS A 110 -20.92 26.67 52.93
N GLY A 111 -20.74 26.70 54.26
CA GLY A 111 -21.35 27.71 55.14
C GLY A 111 -22.86 27.65 55.33
N THR A 112 -23.57 26.71 54.69
CA THR A 112 -25.02 26.52 54.86
C THR A 112 -25.32 25.77 56.17
N PRO A 113 -26.10 26.36 57.09
CA PRO A 113 -26.67 25.64 58.22
C PRO A 113 -27.45 24.40 57.74
N PRO A 114 -27.59 23.34 58.56
CA PRO A 114 -28.42 22.20 58.19
C PRO A 114 -29.87 22.65 57.88
N PRO A 115 -30.66 21.86 57.12
CA PRO A 115 -32.08 22.14 56.94
C PRO A 115 -32.78 22.25 58.30
N ALA A 116 -33.62 23.27 58.46
CA ALA A 116 -34.45 23.41 59.65
C ALA A 116 -35.45 22.25 59.75
N VAL A 117 -35.74 21.85 60.99
CA VAL A 117 -36.87 20.96 61.29
C VAL A 117 -37.99 21.84 61.83
N PHE A 118 -39.11 21.86 61.11
CA PHE A 118 -40.29 22.64 61.46
C PHE A 118 -41.54 21.98 60.89
N GLU A 119 -42.67 22.23 61.52
CA GLU A 119 -43.95 21.63 61.17
C GLU A 119 -45.07 22.66 61.19
N ILE A 120 -46.19 22.28 60.59
CA ILE A 120 -47.47 22.98 60.68
C ILE A 120 -48.51 22.05 61.30
N ASN A 121 -49.09 22.43 62.42
CA ASN A 121 -50.17 21.67 63.04
C ASN A 121 -51.55 22.08 62.47
N GLN A 122 -52.61 21.38 62.85
CA GLN A 122 -53.95 21.60 62.30
C GLN A 122 -54.52 23.00 62.61
N ILE A 123 -54.21 23.57 63.78
CA ILE A 123 -54.65 24.93 64.16
C ILE A 123 -53.91 25.97 63.31
N GLN A 124 -52.61 25.79 63.11
CA GLN A 124 -51.79 26.65 62.26
C GLN A 124 -52.20 26.58 60.79
N CYS A 125 -52.60 25.40 60.31
CA CYS A 125 -53.13 25.20 58.96
C CYS A 125 -54.40 26.05 58.72
N GLN A 126 -55.33 26.07 59.68
CA GLN A 126 -56.55 26.88 59.58
C GLN A 126 -56.29 28.39 59.70
N ALA A 127 -55.12 28.78 60.21
CA ALA A 127 -54.72 30.18 60.34
C ALA A 127 -53.97 30.72 59.11
N ILE A 128 -53.84 29.93 58.04
CA ILE A 128 -53.25 30.39 56.78
C ILE A 128 -54.16 31.41 56.11
N THR A 129 -53.60 32.53 55.66
CA THR A 129 -54.36 33.57 54.96
C THR A 129 -53.76 33.85 53.58
N VAL A 130 -54.65 33.95 52.58
CA VAL A 130 -54.32 34.45 51.24
C VAL A 130 -54.59 35.95 51.24
N ASN A 131 -53.56 36.75 50.95
CA ASN A 131 -53.62 38.20 50.96
C ASN A 131 -53.54 38.73 49.52
N GLY A 132 -54.30 39.79 49.26
CA GLY A 132 -54.52 40.32 47.92
C GLY A 132 -55.64 39.60 47.17
N ILE A 133 -56.24 40.29 46.20
CA ILE A 133 -57.25 39.70 45.31
C ILE A 133 -56.50 38.96 44.20
N LEU A 134 -56.75 37.67 44.05
CA LEU A 134 -56.25 36.89 42.92
C LEU A 134 -57.30 36.96 41.80
N LYS A 135 -56.88 37.31 40.59
CA LYS A 135 -57.76 37.40 39.43
C LYS A 135 -57.23 36.56 38.29
N GLN A 136 -58.13 35.86 37.62
CA GLN A 136 -57.83 35.09 36.43
C GLN A 136 -57.20 36.00 35.37
N GLY A 137 -56.05 35.61 34.86
CA GLY A 137 -55.31 36.33 33.84
C GLY A 137 -54.42 37.47 34.36
N GLU A 138 -54.52 37.88 35.63
CA GLU A 138 -53.64 38.92 36.18
C GLU A 138 -52.40 38.30 36.85
N PHE A 139 -51.21 38.77 36.47
CA PHE A 139 -49.96 38.33 37.09
C PHE A 139 -49.89 38.77 38.55
N LEU A 140 -49.50 37.85 39.44
CA LEU A 140 -49.41 38.12 40.86
C LEU A 140 -48.32 39.16 41.17
N THR A 141 -48.67 40.14 42.00
CA THR A 141 -47.76 41.22 42.42
C THR A 141 -47.28 40.99 43.85
N ALA A 142 -46.42 41.88 44.37
CA ALA A 142 -46.02 41.84 45.78
C ALA A 142 -47.19 41.99 46.77
N ALA A 143 -48.35 42.48 46.33
CA ALA A 143 -49.57 42.54 47.14
C ALA A 143 -50.26 41.16 47.30
N ASN A 144 -49.89 40.18 46.46
CA ASN A 144 -50.45 38.83 46.48
C ASN A 144 -49.49 37.88 47.22
N TYR A 145 -49.82 37.53 48.47
CA TYR A 145 -48.95 36.68 49.29
C TYR A 145 -49.75 35.80 50.27
N LEU A 146 -49.15 34.69 50.67
CA LEU A 146 -49.69 33.76 51.65
C LEU A 146 -48.97 33.94 52.99
N THR A 147 -49.68 34.02 54.11
CA THR A 147 -49.06 33.94 55.43
C THR A 147 -49.24 32.55 56.02
N ILE A 148 -48.14 31.90 56.42
CA ILE A 148 -48.18 30.55 57.01
C ILE A 148 -47.50 30.53 58.37
N PRO A 149 -48.20 30.21 59.47
CA PRO A 149 -47.59 30.00 60.77
C PRO A 149 -46.97 28.59 60.86
N VAL A 150 -45.77 28.49 61.42
CA VAL A 150 -45.02 27.23 61.60
C VAL A 150 -44.36 27.17 62.98
N THR A 151 -44.09 25.95 63.45
CA THR A 151 -43.35 25.68 64.68
C THR A 151 -41.99 25.05 64.35
N VAL A 152 -40.90 25.69 64.76
CA VAL A 152 -39.52 25.29 64.46
C VAL A 152 -38.92 24.59 65.68
N THR A 153 -38.47 23.35 65.49
CA THR A 153 -37.84 22.52 66.54
C THR A 153 -36.32 22.46 66.37
N GLN A 154 -35.80 22.69 65.16
CA GLN A 154 -34.36 22.80 64.88
C GLN A 154 -34.05 24.04 64.01
N PRO A 155 -33.15 24.94 64.45
CA PRO A 155 -32.67 26.06 63.62
C PRO A 155 -32.00 25.56 62.35
N GLY A 156 -32.10 26.32 61.26
CA GLY A 156 -31.57 25.90 59.96
C GLY A 156 -32.18 26.65 58.78
N THR A 157 -31.80 26.26 57.57
CA THR A 157 -32.39 26.82 56.34
C THR A 157 -33.76 26.20 56.07
N TYR A 158 -34.71 27.01 55.58
CA TYR A 158 -36.02 26.53 55.15
C TYR A 158 -36.37 27.00 53.74
N GLU A 159 -37.17 26.19 53.04
CA GLU A 159 -37.91 26.55 51.84
C GLU A 159 -39.36 26.12 52.04
N VAL A 160 -40.31 27.00 51.74
CA VAL A 160 -41.74 26.69 51.76
C VAL A 160 -42.34 27.04 50.40
N LYS A 161 -43.12 26.10 49.84
CA LYS A 161 -43.88 26.29 48.59
C LYS A 161 -45.33 25.90 48.81
N ALA A 162 -46.25 26.70 48.30
CA ALA A 162 -47.66 26.36 48.14
C ALA A 162 -47.99 26.36 46.65
N LEU A 163 -48.11 25.17 46.06
CA LEU A 163 -48.34 24.99 44.63
C LEU A 163 -49.84 24.96 44.31
N THR A 164 -50.20 25.43 43.12
CA THR A 164 -51.54 25.27 42.52
C THR A 164 -51.40 24.68 41.12
N ASP A 165 -52.45 24.02 40.64
CA ASP A 165 -52.54 23.56 39.24
C ASP A 165 -53.04 24.66 38.29
N ASN A 166 -53.24 25.88 38.81
CA ASN A 166 -53.90 26.98 38.13
C ASN A 166 -52.92 28.06 37.65
N GLY A 167 -51.65 27.72 37.43
CA GLY A 167 -50.67 28.61 36.78
C GLY A 167 -49.95 29.59 37.70
N TYR A 168 -50.14 29.51 39.01
CA TYR A 168 -49.42 30.31 40.00
C TYR A 168 -49.06 29.48 41.24
N TYR A 169 -48.13 29.99 42.04
CA TYR A 169 -47.73 29.38 43.31
C TYR A 169 -47.22 30.46 44.28
N PHE A 170 -47.12 30.11 45.56
CA PHE A 170 -46.51 30.96 46.58
C PHE A 170 -45.23 30.32 47.10
N THR A 171 -44.18 31.11 47.34
CA THR A 171 -42.94 30.57 47.91
C THR A 171 -42.18 31.56 48.79
N THR A 172 -41.39 31.03 49.71
CA THR A 172 -40.38 31.78 50.47
C THR A 172 -39.25 30.84 50.87
N SER A 173 -38.08 31.41 51.15
CA SER A 173 -36.95 30.68 51.74
C SER A 173 -36.17 31.59 52.68
N GLY A 174 -35.44 30.99 53.62
CA GLY A 174 -34.69 31.74 54.62
C GLY A 174 -34.00 30.84 55.64
N THR A 175 -33.67 31.41 56.80
CA THR A 175 -33.05 30.70 57.92
C THR A 175 -33.78 31.00 59.21
N PHE A 176 -34.12 29.96 59.98
CA PHE A 176 -34.56 30.13 61.36
C PHE A 176 -33.35 30.26 62.29
N PRO A 177 -33.18 31.37 63.01
CA PRO A 177 -32.03 31.58 63.90
C PRO A 177 -32.13 30.76 65.20
N SER A 178 -33.34 30.41 65.64
CA SER A 178 -33.61 29.62 66.84
C SER A 178 -34.91 28.80 66.71
N ALA A 179 -35.09 27.79 67.56
CA ALA A 179 -36.38 27.12 67.72
C ALA A 179 -37.45 28.12 68.23
N GLY A 180 -38.71 27.92 67.86
CA GLY A 180 -39.81 28.82 68.21
C GLY A 180 -40.93 28.85 67.17
N SER A 181 -41.95 29.68 67.40
CA SER A 181 -43.06 29.88 66.46
C SER A 181 -42.78 31.07 65.54
N TYR A 182 -43.01 30.89 64.24
CA TYR A 182 -42.80 31.91 63.22
C TYR A 182 -44.01 32.02 62.30
N THR A 183 -44.25 33.20 61.74
CA THR A 183 -45.18 33.41 60.62
C THR A 183 -44.37 33.79 59.40
N LEU A 184 -44.42 32.95 58.37
CA LEU A 184 -43.72 33.18 57.12
C LEU A 184 -44.64 33.89 56.11
N VAL A 185 -44.04 34.75 55.30
CA VAL A 185 -44.72 35.40 54.16
C VAL A 185 -44.20 34.78 52.88
N LEU A 186 -45.08 34.12 52.13
CA LEU A 186 -44.77 33.51 50.84
C LEU A 186 -45.31 34.41 49.74
N GLN A 187 -44.40 34.89 48.89
CA GLN A 187 -44.77 35.76 47.80
C GLN A 187 -45.37 34.93 46.65
N GLY A 188 -46.47 35.43 46.07
CA GLY A 188 -47.13 34.82 44.92
C GLY A 188 -46.36 35.10 43.62
N ILE A 189 -46.26 34.09 42.77
CA ILE A 189 -45.62 34.14 41.46
C ILE A 189 -46.50 33.40 40.46
N GLY A 190 -46.67 33.98 39.27
CA GLY A 190 -47.43 33.38 38.17
C GLY A 190 -48.72 34.14 37.88
N THR A 191 -49.56 33.55 37.02
CA THR A 191 -50.82 34.12 36.57
C THR A 191 -51.90 33.06 36.71
N PRO A 192 -52.97 33.30 37.49
CA PRO A 192 -54.09 32.35 37.58
C PRO A 192 -54.77 32.13 36.22
N ASN A 193 -54.96 30.89 35.80
CA ASN A 193 -55.53 30.56 34.48
C ASN A 193 -57.06 30.40 34.49
N ILE A 194 -57.62 30.02 35.64
CA ILE A 194 -59.02 29.69 35.89
C ILE A 194 -59.50 30.57 37.03
N GLY A 195 -60.65 31.23 36.87
CA GLY A 195 -61.35 31.88 37.96
C GLY A 195 -62.54 31.06 38.43
N TYR A 196 -63.08 31.42 39.58
CA TYR A 196 -64.16 30.73 40.25
C TYR A 196 -65.34 31.68 40.51
N SER A 197 -66.54 31.12 40.52
CA SER A 197 -67.76 31.84 40.88
C SER A 197 -67.85 32.02 42.40
N THR A 198 -68.50 33.10 42.83
CA THR A 198 -68.70 33.38 44.26
C THR A 198 -69.38 32.21 44.97
N GLY A 199 -68.72 31.64 45.98
CA GLY A 199 -69.20 30.48 46.76
C GLY A 199 -68.45 29.17 46.51
N GLU A 200 -67.64 29.10 45.45
CA GLU A 200 -66.70 27.98 45.22
C GLU A 200 -65.45 28.11 46.11
N GLN A 201 -64.80 26.99 46.41
CA GLN A 201 -63.66 26.97 47.34
C GLN A 201 -62.39 27.61 46.75
N GLY A 202 -62.24 27.60 45.42
CA GLY A 202 -61.02 28.05 44.73
C GLY A 202 -59.97 26.95 44.56
N ASP A 203 -58.72 27.35 44.35
CA ASP A 203 -57.59 26.46 44.13
C ASP A 203 -57.12 25.80 45.42
N LEU A 204 -56.97 24.46 45.42
CA LEU A 204 -56.33 23.75 46.54
C LEU A 204 -54.83 24.07 46.59
N LEU A 205 -54.35 24.56 47.75
CA LEU A 205 -52.94 24.82 47.99
C LEU A 205 -52.23 23.54 48.43
N THR A 206 -51.30 23.04 47.61
CA THR A 206 -50.41 21.93 48.01
C THR A 206 -49.17 22.50 48.69
N ILE A 207 -49.15 22.48 50.02
CA ILE A 207 -48.10 23.08 50.84
C ILE A 207 -46.97 22.09 51.11
N SER A 208 -45.73 22.51 50.89
CA SER A 208 -44.52 21.75 51.20
C SER A 208 -43.60 22.56 52.11
N LEU A 209 -43.08 21.89 53.15
CA LEU A 209 -42.08 22.39 54.09
C LEU A 209 -40.78 21.61 53.81
N ASN A 210 -39.75 22.27 53.29
CA ASN A 210 -38.50 21.61 52.85
C ASN A 210 -38.74 20.39 51.93
N ASN A 211 -39.60 20.55 50.92
CA ASN A 211 -40.04 19.50 49.99
C ASN A 211 -40.84 18.34 50.61
N VAL A 212 -41.23 18.43 51.88
CA VAL A 212 -42.17 17.48 52.51
C VAL A 212 -43.56 18.08 52.47
N THR A 213 -44.50 17.41 51.78
CA THR A 213 -45.89 17.85 51.70
C THR A 213 -46.55 17.81 53.08
N ALA A 214 -47.05 18.95 53.54
CA ALA A 214 -47.78 19.07 54.79
C ALA A 214 -49.19 18.47 54.66
N GLN A 215 -49.69 17.83 55.70
CA GLN A 215 -51.09 17.39 55.80
C GLN A 215 -51.97 18.59 56.16
N CYS A 216 -52.06 19.56 55.25
CA CYS A 216 -52.79 20.82 55.42
C CYS A 216 -53.58 21.12 54.14
N GLN A 217 -54.89 21.34 54.27
CA GLN A 217 -55.77 21.70 53.16
C GLN A 217 -56.27 23.13 53.36
N GLN A 218 -55.79 24.02 52.50
CA GLN A 218 -56.25 25.40 52.42
C GLN A 218 -56.49 25.75 50.97
N TYR A 219 -57.42 26.67 50.70
CA TYR A 219 -57.79 27.06 49.35
C TYR A 219 -57.53 28.55 49.10
N ALA A 220 -57.20 28.90 47.86
CA ALA A 220 -57.04 30.26 47.38
C ALA A 220 -58.11 30.58 46.33
N PHE A 221 -58.96 31.56 46.61
CA PHE A 221 -60.02 31.97 45.69
C PHE A 221 -59.46 32.90 44.62
N VAL A 222 -59.76 32.59 43.35
CA VAL A 222 -59.40 33.40 42.18
C VAL A 222 -60.68 33.92 41.53
N GLU A 223 -60.82 35.23 41.37
CA GLU A 223 -61.96 35.83 40.67
C GLU A 223 -61.87 35.56 39.15
N ASN A 224 -63.02 35.33 38.49
CA ASN A 224 -63.09 35.23 37.03
C ASN A 224 -62.63 36.50 36.32
N ALA A 225 -62.02 36.32 35.15
CA ALA A 225 -61.64 37.42 34.28
C ALA A 225 -62.90 38.12 33.75
N THR A 226 -62.89 39.45 33.67
CA THR A 226 -64.02 40.24 33.12
C THR A 226 -63.99 40.38 31.60
N VAL A 227 -63.04 39.73 30.93
CA VAL A 227 -62.84 39.83 29.47
C VAL A 227 -63.87 38.97 28.73
N SER A 228 -64.41 39.50 27.64
CA SER A 228 -65.39 38.80 26.81
C SER A 228 -65.13 39.11 25.34
N TYR A 229 -65.02 38.08 24.52
CA TYR A 229 -64.77 38.15 23.09
C TYR A 229 -65.14 36.84 22.38
N SER A 230 -65.53 36.94 21.11
CA SER A 230 -65.67 35.80 20.19
C SER A 230 -64.50 35.74 19.20
N ILE A 231 -64.12 34.53 18.78
CA ILE A 231 -63.03 34.31 17.81
C ILE A 231 -63.65 33.92 16.47
N ASP A 232 -63.34 34.63 15.39
CA ASP A 232 -63.77 34.20 14.06
C ASP A 232 -62.86 33.06 13.56
N CYS A 233 -63.26 31.82 13.84
CA CYS A 233 -62.48 30.63 13.49
C CYS A 233 -62.25 30.48 11.98
N ALA A 234 -63.14 31.01 11.13
CA ALA A 234 -63.01 30.92 9.68
C ALA A 234 -61.98 31.90 9.11
N GLN A 235 -61.59 32.92 9.88
CA GLN A 235 -60.60 33.93 9.48
C GLN A 235 -59.22 33.70 10.11
N VAL A 236 -58.98 32.57 10.77
CA VAL A 236 -57.66 32.23 11.32
C VAL A 236 -56.66 32.04 10.19
N ARG A 237 -55.57 32.81 10.23
CA ARG A 237 -54.49 32.75 9.24
C ARG A 237 -53.25 32.11 9.86
N VAL A 238 -52.87 30.95 9.35
CA VAL A 238 -51.60 30.29 9.69
C VAL A 238 -50.50 30.85 8.80
N LEU A 239 -49.44 31.38 9.40
CA LEU A 239 -48.29 31.95 8.71
C LEU A 239 -47.01 31.16 9.03
N GLY A 240 -46.08 31.18 8.07
CA GLY A 240 -44.78 30.51 8.15
C GLY A 240 -44.76 29.14 7.47
N ASP A 241 -43.55 28.66 7.19
CA ASP A 241 -43.31 27.31 6.70
C ASP A 241 -43.01 26.37 7.86
N TYR A 242 -43.68 25.21 7.88
CA TYR A 242 -43.52 24.18 8.91
C TYR A 242 -42.84 22.97 8.25
N MET A 243 -41.70 22.55 8.78
CA MET A 243 -40.88 21.47 8.21
C MET A 243 -40.33 20.59 9.33
N ILE A 244 -40.08 19.32 9.02
CA ILE A 244 -39.63 18.31 9.97
C ILE A 244 -38.30 18.74 10.60
N GLY A 245 -38.19 18.71 11.93
CA GLY A 245 -36.93 18.97 12.63
C GLY A 245 -36.51 20.44 12.71
N MET A 246 -37.20 21.38 12.05
CA MET A 246 -36.92 22.81 12.20
C MET A 246 -37.74 23.43 13.34
N SER A 247 -37.05 24.03 14.31
CA SER A 247 -37.72 24.79 15.36
C SER A 247 -38.49 25.99 14.79
N LEU A 248 -39.69 26.19 15.31
CA LEU A 248 -40.55 27.30 14.92
C LEU A 248 -39.89 28.64 15.26
N LYS A 249 -39.99 29.58 14.33
CA LYS A 249 -39.50 30.97 14.46
C LYS A 249 -40.67 31.90 14.80
N PRO A 250 -40.43 33.15 15.23
CA PRO A 250 -41.51 34.12 15.45
C PRO A 250 -42.40 34.39 14.21
N THR A 251 -41.93 34.04 13.02
CA THR A 251 -42.71 34.09 11.76
C THR A 251 -43.71 32.93 11.62
N ASN A 252 -43.54 31.85 12.36
CA ASN A 252 -44.49 30.74 12.47
C ASN A 252 -45.54 31.08 13.52
N LYS A 253 -46.67 31.64 13.08
CA LYS A 253 -47.70 32.17 13.98
C LYS A 253 -49.10 32.00 13.39
N MET A 254 -50.09 32.04 14.27
CA MET A 254 -51.50 32.18 13.90
C MET A 254 -51.94 33.62 14.15
N VAL A 255 -52.63 34.22 13.20
CA VAL A 255 -53.26 35.54 13.32
C VAL A 255 -54.77 35.35 13.40
N LEU A 256 -55.37 35.88 14.46
CA LEU A 256 -56.79 35.71 14.79
C LEU A 256 -57.50 37.06 14.75
N SER A 257 -58.70 37.07 14.17
CA SER A 257 -59.66 38.16 14.31
C SER A 257 -60.60 37.86 15.48
N VAL A 258 -60.68 38.75 16.46
CA VAL A 258 -61.50 38.60 17.66
C VAL A 258 -62.42 39.79 17.84
N ASN A 259 -63.69 39.57 18.19
CA ASN A 259 -64.65 40.63 18.46
C ASN A 259 -64.82 40.81 19.97
N VAL A 260 -64.26 41.88 20.52
CA VAL A 260 -64.19 42.15 21.95
C VAL A 260 -65.46 42.86 22.43
N THR A 261 -66.19 42.22 23.33
CA THR A 261 -67.41 42.76 23.95
C THR A 261 -67.16 43.32 25.34
N SER A 262 -66.14 42.81 26.06
CA SER A 262 -65.66 43.37 27.32
C SER A 262 -64.14 43.39 27.36
N THR A 263 -63.57 44.56 27.65
CA THR A 263 -62.13 44.78 27.75
C THR A 263 -61.52 44.05 28.94
N GLY A 264 -60.26 43.65 28.83
CA GLY A 264 -59.55 42.93 29.88
C GLY A 264 -58.35 42.16 29.35
N TYR A 265 -57.67 41.45 30.25
CA TYR A 265 -56.56 40.59 29.87
C TYR A 265 -57.06 39.33 29.17
N TRP A 266 -56.49 39.01 28.01
CA TRP A 266 -56.81 37.81 27.24
C TRP A 266 -55.62 36.87 27.18
N SER A 267 -55.90 35.57 27.12
CA SER A 267 -54.92 34.50 26.96
C SER A 267 -55.51 33.38 26.12
N ILE A 268 -54.80 32.98 25.07
CA ILE A 268 -55.20 31.89 24.18
C ILE A 268 -54.01 30.96 23.97
N SER A 269 -54.26 29.65 24.07
CA SER A 269 -53.29 28.60 23.77
C SER A 269 -53.92 27.46 22.99
N THR A 270 -53.11 26.69 22.27
CA THR A 270 -53.55 25.46 21.59
C THR A 270 -53.16 24.20 22.37
N ASN A 271 -53.72 23.04 21.99
CA ASN A 271 -53.08 21.76 22.30
C ASN A 271 -51.70 21.66 21.62
N THR A 272 -50.89 20.72 22.07
CA THR A 272 -49.62 20.37 21.39
C THR A 272 -49.88 19.20 20.44
N THR A 273 -49.58 19.39 19.16
CA THR A 273 -49.68 18.38 18.11
C THR A 273 -48.33 18.29 17.41
N ASN A 274 -47.87 17.07 17.09
CA ASN A 274 -46.66 16.85 16.29
C ASN A 274 -45.41 17.61 16.78
N GLY A 275 -45.28 17.83 18.10
CA GLY A 275 -44.11 18.47 18.72
C GLY A 275 -44.15 20.01 18.81
N TYR A 276 -45.25 20.67 18.44
CA TYR A 276 -45.39 22.12 18.56
C TYR A 276 -46.79 22.60 18.98
N SER A 277 -46.90 23.85 19.41
CA SER A 277 -48.14 24.51 19.84
C SER A 277 -48.05 26.03 19.67
N PHE A 278 -49.19 26.72 19.78
CA PHE A 278 -49.28 28.18 19.66
C PHE A 278 -49.84 28.81 20.93
N ARG A 279 -49.32 29.99 21.30
CA ARG A 279 -49.85 30.77 22.44
C ARG A 279 -49.74 32.27 22.21
N GLY A 280 -50.67 33.02 22.78
CA GLY A 280 -50.64 34.48 22.83
C GLY A 280 -51.40 35.00 24.03
N SER A 281 -51.02 36.19 24.48
CA SER A 281 -51.69 36.89 25.57
C SER A 281 -51.51 38.39 25.43
N GLY A 282 -52.40 39.17 26.04
CA GLY A 282 -52.37 40.62 25.98
C GLY A 282 -53.53 41.26 26.74
N THR A 283 -53.81 42.54 26.48
CA THR A 283 -54.93 43.26 27.09
C THR A 283 -55.71 44.00 26.02
N PHE A 284 -57.01 43.79 25.97
CA PHE A 284 -57.89 44.61 25.15
C PHE A 284 -58.18 45.92 25.87
N SER A 285 -57.86 47.05 25.25
CA SER A 285 -58.12 48.40 25.76
C SER A 285 -59.38 49.05 25.16
N ALA A 286 -60.00 48.41 24.16
CA ALA A 286 -61.22 48.85 23.50
C ALA A 286 -62.08 47.66 23.07
N THR A 287 -63.39 47.88 22.95
CA THR A 287 -64.34 46.93 22.37
C THR A 287 -64.31 46.97 20.83
N GLY A 288 -64.92 45.98 20.18
CA GLY A 288 -64.96 45.83 18.72
C GLY A 288 -63.95 44.81 18.19
N VAL A 289 -63.81 44.75 16.86
CA VAL A 289 -62.91 43.79 16.18
C VAL A 289 -61.45 44.19 16.39
N GLN A 290 -60.63 43.24 16.83
CA GLN A 290 -59.20 43.36 17.06
C GLN A 290 -58.47 42.20 16.38
N GLU A 291 -57.21 42.41 16.00
CA GLU A 291 -56.32 41.36 15.49
C GLU A 291 -55.28 41.01 16.56
N ILE A 292 -55.08 39.72 16.81
CA ILE A 292 -54.11 39.21 17.79
C ILE A 292 -53.26 38.08 17.21
N GLU A 293 -52.08 37.87 17.77
CA GLU A 293 -51.11 36.87 17.31
C GLU A 293 -50.88 35.79 18.36
N LEU A 294 -50.86 34.53 17.91
CA LEU A 294 -50.37 33.38 18.68
C LEU A 294 -49.03 32.94 18.10
N LEU A 295 -47.97 33.05 18.88
CA LEU A 295 -46.63 32.63 18.47
C LEU A 295 -46.50 31.11 18.59
N GLY A 296 -45.98 30.47 17.54
CA GLY A 296 -45.67 29.05 17.53
C GLY A 296 -44.38 28.75 18.30
N THR A 297 -44.37 27.66 19.06
CA THR A 297 -43.18 27.12 19.73
C THR A 297 -43.12 25.61 19.60
N GLY A 298 -41.92 25.06 19.47
CA GLY A 298 -41.68 23.61 19.30
C GLY A 298 -40.97 23.29 17.99
N THR A 299 -40.94 22.00 17.65
CA THR A 299 -40.28 21.47 16.45
C THR A 299 -41.17 20.37 15.86
N PRO A 300 -41.69 20.51 14.62
CA PRO A 300 -42.45 19.46 13.95
C PRO A 300 -41.68 18.14 13.83
N ILE A 301 -42.34 17.00 14.03
CA ILE A 301 -41.70 15.66 14.04
C ILE A 301 -42.01 14.87 12.76
N GLN A 302 -43.22 15.00 12.21
CA GLN A 302 -43.68 14.29 11.02
C GLN A 302 -44.30 15.26 10.01
N SER A 303 -44.24 14.93 8.71
CA SER A 303 -44.98 15.67 7.68
C SER A 303 -46.46 15.31 7.68
N GLY A 304 -47.28 16.21 7.15
CA GLY A 304 -48.73 16.02 7.05
C GLY A 304 -49.52 17.18 7.64
N THR A 305 -50.81 16.95 7.83
CA THR A 305 -51.74 17.94 8.35
C THR A 305 -51.92 17.77 9.86
N ASP A 306 -51.57 18.79 10.62
CA ASP A 306 -51.78 18.84 12.06
C ASP A 306 -53.01 19.67 12.41
N THR A 307 -53.80 19.20 13.39
CA THR A 307 -55.00 19.90 13.87
C THR A 307 -54.78 20.49 15.26
N PHE A 308 -55.24 21.74 15.43
CA PHE A 308 -55.16 22.51 16.67
C PHE A 308 -56.51 23.04 17.11
N GLY A 309 -56.79 22.90 18.42
CA GLY A 309 -57.94 23.47 19.10
C GLY A 309 -57.54 24.56 20.10
N PHE A 310 -58.35 25.61 20.22
CA PHE A 310 -58.08 26.78 21.07
C PHE A 310 -58.66 26.63 22.47
N THR A 311 -57.87 27.02 23.47
CA THR A 311 -58.28 27.22 24.86
C THR A 311 -58.14 28.70 25.19
N THR A 312 -59.19 29.33 25.73
CA THR A 312 -59.30 30.78 25.92
C THR A 312 -59.93 31.13 27.26
N ASN A 313 -59.56 32.27 27.86
CA ASN A 313 -60.12 32.79 29.11
C ASN A 313 -61.34 33.73 28.94
N SER A 314 -61.88 33.84 27.72
CA SER A 314 -63.15 34.55 27.46
C SER A 314 -64.32 33.93 28.24
N ASP A 315 -65.31 34.74 28.58
CA ASP A 315 -66.51 34.30 29.32
C ASP A 315 -67.25 33.13 28.64
N VAL A 316 -67.97 32.35 29.45
CA VAL A 316 -68.62 31.10 29.04
C VAL A 316 -69.69 31.32 27.95
N THR A 317 -70.24 32.54 27.83
CA THR A 317 -71.30 32.88 26.87
C THR A 317 -70.79 33.18 25.46
N THR A 318 -69.50 33.52 25.29
CA THR A 318 -68.90 33.87 23.99
C THR A 318 -67.80 32.91 23.56
N ARG A 319 -67.57 31.83 24.33
CA ARG A 319 -66.53 30.83 24.10
C ARG A 319 -66.84 29.92 22.90
N GLU A 320 -66.65 30.45 21.69
CA GLU A 320 -66.53 29.60 20.50
C GLU A 320 -65.21 28.83 20.55
N SER A 321 -65.29 27.50 20.54
CA SER A 321 -64.12 26.64 20.50
C SER A 321 -63.73 26.38 19.05
N CYS A 322 -62.76 27.12 18.51
CA CYS A 322 -62.11 26.70 17.27
C CYS A 322 -61.37 25.40 17.55
N THR A 323 -61.85 24.26 17.04
CA THR A 323 -61.27 22.92 17.33
C THR A 323 -60.50 22.30 16.16
N ASP A 324 -60.62 22.85 14.95
CA ASP A 324 -60.05 22.27 13.73
C ASP A 324 -59.22 23.28 12.91
N ILE A 325 -58.27 23.95 13.57
CA ILE A 325 -57.32 24.82 12.87
C ILE A 325 -56.16 23.97 12.35
N GLN A 326 -56.01 23.91 11.03
CA GLN A 326 -55.06 23.02 10.37
C GLN A 326 -53.75 23.72 10.01
N VAL A 327 -52.62 23.04 10.27
CA VAL A 327 -51.28 23.47 9.88
C VAL A 327 -50.65 22.38 9.02
N GLN A 328 -50.10 22.73 7.86
CA GLN A 328 -49.43 21.78 6.96
C GLN A 328 -47.93 21.76 7.21
N VAL A 329 -47.41 20.60 7.63
CA VAL A 329 -45.98 20.33 7.72
C VAL A 329 -45.51 19.71 6.41
N LYS A 330 -44.60 20.40 5.71
CA LYS A 330 -44.09 19.98 4.40
C LYS A 330 -43.40 18.62 4.49
N GLU A 331 -43.61 17.79 3.47
CA GLU A 331 -42.78 16.60 3.23
C GLU A 331 -41.35 17.01 2.89
N VAL A 332 -40.41 16.07 3.03
CA VAL A 332 -39.03 16.27 2.58
C VAL A 332 -39.04 16.61 1.08
N ASP A 333 -38.23 17.58 0.66
CA ASP A 333 -38.14 18.03 -0.73
C ASP A 333 -36.71 18.47 -1.01
N TYR A 334 -36.11 17.92 -2.06
CA TYR A 334 -34.73 18.17 -2.42
C TYR A 334 -34.43 17.88 -3.90
N ARG A 335 -33.39 18.56 -4.40
CA ARG A 335 -32.87 18.38 -5.75
C ARG A 335 -31.44 17.87 -5.71
N VAL A 336 -31.19 16.77 -6.41
CA VAL A 336 -29.86 16.16 -6.52
C VAL A 336 -29.17 16.61 -7.80
N ASP A 337 -27.90 16.99 -7.72
CA ASP A 337 -27.05 17.29 -8.87
C ASP A 337 -26.01 16.17 -9.09
N CYS A 338 -26.22 15.36 -10.13
CA CYS A 338 -25.29 14.32 -10.56
C CYS A 338 -24.27 14.80 -11.62
N SER A 339 -24.29 16.07 -12.04
CA SER A 339 -23.42 16.53 -13.14
C SER A 339 -21.95 16.67 -12.74
N ASN A 340 -21.67 16.87 -11.44
CA ASN A 340 -20.34 17.10 -10.89
C ASN A 340 -19.99 16.09 -9.79
N VAL A 341 -20.21 14.80 -10.04
CA VAL A 341 -19.89 13.76 -9.05
C VAL A 341 -18.38 13.60 -8.89
N VAL A 342 -17.92 13.63 -7.64
CA VAL A 342 -16.50 13.43 -7.29
C VAL A 342 -16.32 12.04 -6.68
N PHE A 343 -15.59 11.18 -7.39
CA PHE A 343 -15.25 9.84 -6.90
C PHE A 343 -13.98 9.84 -6.05
N THR A 344 -13.96 9.02 -5.02
CA THR A 344 -12.75 8.68 -4.24
C THR A 344 -12.50 7.19 -4.35
N GLY A 345 -11.23 6.78 -4.52
CA GLY A 345 -10.83 5.38 -4.71
C GLY A 345 -10.56 5.02 -6.18
N VAL A 346 -9.83 3.93 -6.40
CA VAL A 346 -9.60 3.36 -7.74
C VAL A 346 -10.37 2.06 -7.83
N TYR A 347 -11.38 2.04 -8.69
CA TYR A 347 -12.22 0.88 -8.89
C TYR A 347 -11.56 -0.05 -9.90
N LYS A 348 -11.32 -1.30 -9.50
CA LYS A 348 -10.75 -2.32 -10.37
C LYS A 348 -11.71 -3.50 -10.49
N GLN A 349 -11.72 -4.10 -11.67
CA GLN A 349 -12.36 -5.39 -11.90
C GLN A 349 -11.90 -6.40 -10.85
N ASP A 350 -12.83 -7.22 -10.34
CA ASP A 350 -12.64 -8.29 -9.36
C ASP A 350 -12.06 -7.86 -7.99
N GLU A 351 -11.93 -6.55 -7.73
CA GLU A 351 -11.46 -6.02 -6.45
C GLU A 351 -12.65 -5.50 -5.61
N PRO A 352 -12.92 -6.08 -4.43
CA PRO A 352 -14.02 -5.62 -3.58
C PRO A 352 -13.89 -4.15 -3.21
N THR A 353 -15.02 -3.43 -3.29
CA THR A 353 -15.09 -2.06 -2.80
C THR A 353 -14.90 -2.02 -1.27
N THR A 354 -14.47 -0.86 -0.78
CA THR A 354 -14.21 -0.60 0.65
C THR A 354 -14.86 0.71 1.04
N ALA A 355 -14.90 1.02 2.34
CA ALA A 355 -15.43 2.30 2.83
C ALA A 355 -14.76 3.57 2.25
N SER A 356 -13.60 3.43 1.60
CA SER A 356 -12.92 4.55 0.91
C SER A 356 -13.45 4.81 -0.51
N HIS A 357 -14.19 3.87 -1.09
CA HIS A 357 -14.78 3.96 -2.42
C HIS A 357 -16.10 4.73 -2.33
N THR A 358 -16.08 6.02 -2.69
CA THR A 358 -17.25 6.90 -2.51
C THR A 358 -17.52 7.76 -3.73
N ALA A 359 -18.79 8.17 -3.89
CA ALA A 359 -19.25 9.17 -4.84
C ALA A 359 -19.85 10.35 -4.07
N LYS A 360 -19.31 11.55 -4.25
CA LYS A 360 -19.85 12.77 -3.64
C LYS A 360 -20.71 13.52 -4.64
N LEU A 361 -21.92 13.85 -4.23
CA LEU A 361 -22.88 14.62 -5.02
C LEU A 361 -23.40 15.82 -4.22
N SER A 362 -23.91 16.83 -4.92
CA SER A 362 -24.48 18.03 -4.30
C SER A 362 -26.00 17.89 -4.21
N VAL A 363 -26.58 18.22 -3.05
CA VAL A 363 -28.03 18.17 -2.81
C VAL A 363 -28.52 19.52 -2.30
N GLU A 364 -29.45 20.14 -3.02
CA GLU A 364 -30.18 21.34 -2.61
C GLU A 364 -31.43 20.93 -1.81
N VAL A 365 -31.45 21.25 -0.51
CA VAL A 365 -32.58 20.94 0.38
C VAL A 365 -33.61 22.08 0.36
N ARG A 366 -34.86 21.75 0.04
CA ARG A 366 -35.99 22.70 0.00
C ARG A 366 -36.99 22.52 1.13
N SER A 367 -37.12 21.29 1.64
CA SER A 367 -37.82 20.97 2.89
C SER A 367 -37.07 19.90 3.66
N THR A 368 -36.91 20.09 4.97
CA THR A 368 -36.18 19.19 5.87
C THR A 368 -36.93 17.87 6.12
N GLY A 369 -36.20 16.81 6.46
CA GLY A 369 -36.76 15.47 6.68
C GLY A 369 -35.72 14.36 6.49
N GLU A 370 -36.15 13.10 6.50
CA GLU A 370 -35.30 11.93 6.34
C GLU A 370 -35.49 11.27 4.97
N THR A 371 -34.41 10.73 4.40
CA THR A 371 -34.42 9.98 3.14
C THR A 371 -33.24 8.99 3.08
N VAL A 372 -33.08 8.30 1.95
CA VAL A 372 -31.88 7.55 1.56
C VAL A 372 -31.60 7.85 0.09
N LEU A 373 -30.33 7.96 -0.31
CA LEU A 373 -29.94 8.00 -1.73
C LEU A 373 -29.26 6.69 -2.08
N GLU A 374 -29.77 6.00 -3.09
CA GLU A 374 -29.23 4.71 -3.53
C GLU A 374 -29.33 4.58 -5.05
N THR A 375 -28.32 3.97 -5.70
CA THR A 375 -28.37 3.64 -7.12
C THR A 375 -28.90 2.23 -7.38
N GLU A 376 -29.25 1.89 -8.62
CA GLU A 376 -29.30 0.47 -8.99
C GLU A 376 -27.92 -0.20 -8.93
N GLU A 377 -27.92 -1.53 -8.96
CA GLU A 377 -26.71 -2.32 -9.04
C GLU A 377 -26.28 -2.45 -10.50
N VAL A 378 -25.10 -1.91 -10.82
CA VAL A 378 -24.49 -1.98 -12.15
C VAL A 378 -23.08 -2.51 -12.00
N ASN A 379 -22.73 -3.49 -12.84
CA ASN A 379 -21.41 -4.11 -12.84
C ASN A 379 -20.99 -4.70 -11.48
N GLY A 380 -21.94 -5.20 -10.68
CA GLY A 380 -21.68 -5.84 -9.37
C GLY A 380 -21.44 -4.87 -8.21
N ILE A 381 -21.69 -3.57 -8.40
CA ILE A 381 -21.67 -2.58 -7.33
C ILE A 381 -22.92 -1.69 -7.37
N TYR A 382 -23.27 -1.09 -6.22
CA TYR A 382 -24.23 0.01 -6.12
C TYR A 382 -23.70 1.04 -5.11
N PHE A 383 -24.24 2.25 -5.13
CA PHE A 383 -23.87 3.33 -4.21
C PHE A 383 -25.03 3.65 -3.26
N THR A 384 -24.75 3.86 -1.97
CA THR A 384 -25.77 4.23 -0.98
C THR A 384 -25.25 5.26 0.03
N SER A 385 -26.09 6.23 0.42
CA SER A 385 -25.80 7.13 1.53
C SER A 385 -26.03 6.47 2.90
N GLY A 386 -26.75 5.35 2.94
CA GLY A 386 -27.46 4.92 4.15
C GLY A 386 -28.53 5.95 4.56
N PRO A 387 -29.08 5.84 5.78
CA PRO A 387 -30.05 6.81 6.30
C PRO A 387 -29.48 8.23 6.30
N LEU A 388 -30.20 9.17 5.71
CA LEU A 388 -29.79 10.57 5.52
C LEU A 388 -30.84 11.51 6.11
N SER A 389 -30.41 12.43 6.99
CA SER A 389 -31.30 13.44 7.60
C SER A 389 -30.95 14.84 7.10
N PHE A 390 -31.89 15.52 6.43
CA PHE A 390 -31.80 16.91 6.03
C PHE A 390 -32.34 17.81 7.16
N ASP A 391 -31.44 18.53 7.84
CA ASP A 391 -31.69 19.31 9.05
C ASP A 391 -31.68 20.84 8.82
N GLY A 392 -31.45 21.28 7.58
CA GLY A 392 -31.47 22.68 7.20
C GLY A 392 -31.67 22.91 5.70
N LEU A 393 -32.10 24.12 5.36
CA LEU A 393 -32.39 24.56 3.98
C LEU A 393 -31.14 25.09 3.29
N THR A 394 -30.15 24.22 3.13
CA THR A 394 -28.86 24.54 2.52
C THR A 394 -28.50 23.51 1.48
N THR A 395 -27.75 23.93 0.46
CA THR A 395 -27.06 22.98 -0.41
C THR A 395 -25.92 22.32 0.36
N ARG A 396 -25.84 20.99 0.33
CA ARG A 396 -24.77 20.23 1.00
C ARG A 396 -24.26 19.07 0.15
N GLU A 397 -23.03 18.67 0.42
CA GLU A 397 -22.47 17.44 -0.17
C GLU A 397 -22.99 16.21 0.55
N VAL A 398 -23.45 15.22 -0.21
CA VAL A 398 -23.82 13.89 0.30
C VAL A 398 -22.84 12.87 -0.27
N VAL A 399 -22.33 12.01 0.61
CA VAL A 399 -21.38 10.94 0.26
C VAL A 399 -22.15 9.64 0.12
N LEU A 400 -22.09 9.04 -1.06
CA LEU A 400 -22.55 7.68 -1.29
C LEU A 400 -21.36 6.72 -1.20
N THR A 401 -21.49 5.64 -0.44
CA THR A 401 -20.47 4.59 -0.35
C THR A 401 -20.78 3.47 -1.34
N ALA A 402 -19.79 3.04 -2.11
CA ALA A 402 -19.92 1.90 -3.00
C ALA A 402 -19.95 0.58 -2.20
N VAL A 403 -20.82 -0.34 -2.60
CA VAL A 403 -20.95 -1.67 -2.01
C VAL A 403 -20.94 -2.70 -3.14
N GLY A 404 -20.13 -3.75 -2.99
CA GLY A 404 -20.02 -4.86 -3.95
C GLY A 404 -18.61 -5.05 -4.51
N THR A 405 -18.50 -5.79 -5.62
CA THR A 405 -17.23 -6.06 -6.34
C THR A 405 -17.44 -5.84 -7.84
N PRO A 406 -16.69 -4.94 -8.50
CA PRO A 406 -16.82 -4.71 -9.94
C PRO A 406 -16.52 -5.98 -10.76
N ILE A 407 -17.28 -6.27 -11.81
CA ILE A 407 -17.13 -7.52 -12.58
C ILE A 407 -16.32 -7.33 -13.88
N GLN A 408 -16.48 -6.19 -14.55
CA GLN A 408 -15.84 -5.89 -15.83
C GLN A 408 -15.16 -4.51 -15.79
N ALA A 409 -14.06 -4.37 -16.53
CA ALA A 409 -13.45 -3.07 -16.81
C ALA A 409 -14.26 -2.31 -17.88
N GLY A 410 -14.37 -0.99 -17.73
CA GLY A 410 -15.17 -0.14 -18.62
C GLY A 410 -15.77 1.05 -17.88
N THR A 411 -16.57 1.85 -18.59
CA THR A 411 -17.34 2.95 -18.01
C THR A 411 -18.80 2.53 -17.91
N PHE A 412 -19.39 2.71 -16.73
CA PHE A 412 -20.75 2.27 -16.41
C PHE A 412 -21.56 3.43 -15.83
N GLU A 413 -22.79 3.59 -16.31
CA GLU A 413 -23.75 4.57 -15.81
C GLU A 413 -24.50 4.00 -14.60
N TYR A 414 -24.64 4.82 -13.55
CA TYR A 414 -25.40 4.53 -12.34
C TYR A 414 -26.51 5.58 -12.18
N VAL A 415 -27.76 5.15 -12.12
CA VAL A 415 -28.95 5.98 -11.95
C VAL A 415 -29.37 5.96 -10.48
N LEU A 416 -29.82 7.09 -9.94
CA LEU A 416 -30.43 7.10 -8.60
C LEU A 416 -31.83 6.52 -8.63
N LYS A 417 -32.14 5.66 -7.65
CA LYS A 417 -33.50 5.15 -7.43
C LYS A 417 -34.42 6.29 -6.98
N PRO A 418 -35.69 6.32 -7.42
CA PRO A 418 -36.67 7.30 -6.95
C PRO A 418 -36.88 7.21 -5.43
N GLN A 419 -36.96 8.36 -4.76
CA GLN A 419 -37.14 8.48 -3.32
C GLN A 419 -38.14 9.59 -2.98
N THR A 420 -38.81 9.48 -1.84
CA THR A 420 -39.76 10.51 -1.37
C THR A 420 -39.05 11.85 -1.27
N GLY A 421 -39.63 12.88 -1.88
CA GLY A 421 -39.07 14.23 -1.89
C GLY A 421 -37.99 14.51 -2.92
N MET A 422 -37.56 13.52 -3.71
CA MET A 422 -36.59 13.75 -4.79
C MET A 422 -37.28 14.38 -6.01
N GLU A 423 -36.89 15.60 -6.38
CA GLU A 423 -37.51 16.34 -7.50
C GLU A 423 -37.35 15.62 -8.85
N ALA A 424 -36.16 15.08 -9.12
CA ALA A 424 -35.85 14.37 -10.36
C ALA A 424 -34.76 13.32 -10.13
N ILE A 425 -34.86 12.20 -10.83
CA ILE A 425 -33.78 11.21 -10.92
C ILE A 425 -32.63 11.74 -11.78
N CYS A 426 -31.40 11.40 -11.41
CA CYS A 426 -30.21 11.68 -12.22
C CYS A 426 -29.25 10.50 -12.19
N SER A 427 -28.28 10.50 -13.09
CA SER A 427 -27.27 9.46 -13.24
C SER A 427 -25.85 10.03 -13.28
N PHE A 428 -24.87 9.18 -13.00
CA PHE A 428 -23.45 9.50 -13.12
C PHE A 428 -22.67 8.29 -13.66
N GLU A 429 -21.53 8.55 -14.31
CA GLU A 429 -20.67 7.50 -14.87
C GLU A 429 -19.47 7.22 -13.97
N LEU A 430 -19.19 5.94 -13.73
CA LEU A 430 -17.97 5.48 -13.06
C LEU A 430 -17.12 4.65 -14.02
N THR A 431 -15.81 4.94 -14.06
CA THR A 431 -14.84 4.13 -14.81
C THR A 431 -14.18 3.09 -13.90
N VAL A 432 -14.31 1.82 -14.26
CA VAL A 432 -13.65 0.66 -13.64
C VAL A 432 -12.46 0.26 -14.49
N THR A 433 -11.28 0.17 -13.88
CA THR A 433 -10.05 -0.24 -14.56
C THR A 433 -9.87 -1.76 -14.55
N SER A 434 -9.17 -2.32 -15.54
CA SER A 434 -8.83 -3.75 -15.53
C SER A 434 -7.85 -4.06 -14.42
N GLN A 435 -8.03 -5.20 -13.76
CA GLN A 435 -7.03 -5.68 -12.82
C GLN A 435 -5.82 -6.22 -13.60
N PRO A 436 -4.60 -5.74 -13.31
CA PRO A 436 -3.41 -6.17 -14.02
C PRO A 436 -3.00 -7.59 -13.62
N VAL A 437 -2.30 -8.28 -14.54
CA VAL A 437 -1.83 -9.64 -14.34
C VAL A 437 -0.94 -9.77 -13.09
N SER A 438 -1.13 -10.84 -12.33
CA SER A 438 -0.41 -11.03 -11.07
C SER A 438 0.17 -12.45 -10.97
N TYR A 439 1.49 -12.57 -10.89
CA TYR A 439 2.21 -13.84 -10.80
C TYR A 439 3.61 -13.68 -10.18
N THR A 440 4.13 -14.76 -9.60
CA THR A 440 5.49 -14.83 -9.04
C THR A 440 6.38 -15.68 -9.93
N LEU A 441 7.60 -15.22 -10.26
CA LEU A 441 8.59 -16.05 -10.95
C LEU A 441 9.19 -17.09 -10.00
N LEU A 442 9.20 -18.37 -10.38
CA LEU A 442 9.84 -19.44 -9.62
C LEU A 442 11.30 -19.58 -10.04
N CYS A 443 12.20 -18.77 -9.49
CA CYS A 443 13.58 -18.67 -9.98
C CYS A 443 14.36 -20.00 -9.98
N SER A 444 14.05 -20.92 -9.05
CA SER A 444 14.68 -22.25 -8.99
C SER A 444 14.30 -23.16 -10.16
N SER A 445 13.19 -22.86 -10.86
CA SER A 445 12.72 -23.64 -12.01
C SER A 445 13.43 -23.31 -13.32
N ILE A 446 14.25 -22.24 -13.35
CA ILE A 446 14.75 -21.70 -14.61
C ILE A 446 15.75 -22.65 -15.26
N ALA A 447 15.41 -23.12 -16.44
CA ALA A 447 16.22 -23.99 -17.28
C ALA A 447 16.44 -23.38 -18.67
N THR A 448 17.54 -23.74 -19.31
CA THR A 448 17.87 -23.33 -20.68
C THR A 448 17.97 -24.56 -21.56
N VAL A 449 17.45 -24.47 -22.77
CA VAL A 449 17.47 -25.54 -23.78
C VAL A 449 18.11 -24.97 -25.05
N GLY A 450 18.90 -25.78 -25.74
CA GLY A 450 19.61 -25.42 -26.98
C GLY A 450 21.13 -25.27 -26.77
N ASP A 451 21.84 -25.24 -27.89
CA ASP A 451 23.29 -25.04 -27.92
C ASP A 451 23.62 -23.56 -27.99
N TYR A 452 24.48 -23.09 -27.08
CA TYR A 452 24.87 -21.68 -26.96
C TYR A 452 26.35 -21.54 -27.29
N ALA A 453 26.67 -20.99 -28.46
CA ALA A 453 28.05 -20.82 -28.91
C ALA A 453 28.33 -19.39 -29.40
N PRO A 454 29.54 -18.85 -29.20
CA PRO A 454 29.90 -17.52 -29.67
C PRO A 454 29.90 -17.44 -31.20
N GLY A 455 29.37 -16.34 -31.72
CA GLY A 455 29.27 -16.05 -33.16
C GLY A 455 28.20 -16.84 -33.91
N VAL A 456 27.35 -17.63 -33.22
CA VAL A 456 26.30 -18.44 -33.84
C VAL A 456 24.91 -17.88 -33.51
N PRO A 457 24.10 -17.45 -34.50
CA PRO A 457 22.77 -16.89 -34.26
C PRO A 457 21.84 -17.84 -33.49
N MET A 458 21.01 -17.28 -32.61
CA MET A 458 19.97 -18.03 -31.89
C MET A 458 18.94 -18.62 -32.85
N THR A 459 18.52 -19.85 -32.60
CA THR A 459 17.47 -20.57 -33.33
C THR A 459 16.19 -20.66 -32.50
N PRO A 460 15.04 -21.09 -33.07
CA PRO A 460 13.84 -21.37 -32.28
C PRO A 460 14.02 -22.39 -31.14
N MET A 461 15.09 -23.21 -31.18
CA MET A 461 15.39 -24.20 -30.14
C MET A 461 16.14 -23.60 -28.94
N ASN A 462 16.70 -22.39 -29.08
CA ASN A 462 17.38 -21.69 -28.00
C ASN A 462 16.35 -20.99 -27.12
N ILE A 463 15.89 -21.68 -26.07
CA ILE A 463 14.83 -21.21 -25.20
C ILE A 463 15.23 -21.22 -23.72
N MET A 464 14.57 -20.37 -22.95
CA MET A 464 14.62 -20.35 -21.49
C MET A 464 13.23 -20.69 -20.95
N LEU A 465 13.15 -21.75 -20.15
CA LEU A 465 11.93 -22.19 -19.48
C LEU A 465 11.86 -21.52 -18.11
N VAL A 466 10.73 -20.86 -17.81
CA VAL A 466 10.47 -20.19 -16.54
C VAL A 466 9.11 -20.63 -16.01
N GLN A 467 9.05 -21.24 -14.82
CA GLN A 467 7.77 -21.45 -14.16
C GLN A 467 7.35 -20.19 -13.41
N VAL A 468 6.05 -19.91 -13.44
CA VAL A 468 5.43 -18.81 -12.70
C VAL A 468 4.25 -19.35 -11.91
N ASN A 469 3.94 -18.75 -10.77
CA ASN A 469 2.71 -19.03 -10.03
C ASN A 469 1.73 -17.86 -10.21
N VAL A 470 0.67 -18.08 -10.98
CA VAL A 470 -0.32 -17.06 -11.33
C VAL A 470 -1.35 -16.91 -10.22
N SER A 471 -1.44 -15.70 -9.68
CA SER A 471 -2.42 -15.29 -8.66
C SER A 471 -3.61 -14.53 -9.26
N TYR A 472 -3.41 -13.81 -10.37
CA TYR A 472 -4.48 -13.20 -11.15
C TYR A 472 -4.21 -13.36 -12.66
N PRO A 473 -5.13 -13.99 -13.42
CA PRO A 473 -5.01 -14.17 -14.88
C PRO A 473 -4.92 -12.84 -15.65
N GLY A 474 -4.39 -12.87 -16.88
CA GLY A 474 -4.22 -11.66 -17.69
C GLY A 474 -3.08 -11.77 -18.71
N PRO A 475 -2.94 -10.76 -19.60
CA PRO A 475 -1.83 -10.69 -20.54
C PRO A 475 -0.51 -10.52 -19.78
N TYR A 476 0.55 -11.19 -20.23
CA TYR A 476 1.87 -11.13 -19.61
C TYR A 476 2.96 -10.84 -20.65
N THR A 477 4.04 -10.24 -20.17
CA THR A 477 5.31 -10.04 -20.87
C THR A 477 6.47 -10.38 -19.93
N ILE A 478 7.30 -11.33 -20.34
CA ILE A 478 8.52 -11.72 -19.61
C ILE A 478 9.70 -11.60 -20.55
N SER A 479 10.76 -10.93 -20.11
CA SER A 479 11.96 -10.74 -20.92
C SER A 479 13.23 -10.71 -20.08
N THR A 480 14.39 -10.80 -20.72
CA THR A 480 15.67 -10.54 -20.09
C THR A 480 16.26 -9.21 -20.55
N ASN A 481 17.23 -8.68 -19.79
CA ASN A 481 18.17 -7.71 -20.34
C ASN A 481 18.93 -8.29 -21.56
N THR A 482 19.48 -7.41 -22.39
CA THR A 482 20.37 -7.82 -23.49
C THR A 482 21.79 -7.95 -22.96
N VAL A 483 22.35 -9.16 -23.03
CA VAL A 483 23.72 -9.48 -22.60
C VAL A 483 24.38 -10.31 -23.69
N ASN A 484 25.66 -10.08 -23.93
CA ASN A 484 26.42 -10.80 -24.95
C ASN A 484 25.78 -10.77 -26.36
N GLY A 485 25.03 -9.72 -26.70
CA GLY A 485 24.35 -9.61 -28.00
C GLY A 485 23.06 -10.42 -28.14
N ILE A 486 22.54 -11.02 -27.06
CA ILE A 486 21.26 -11.74 -27.07
C ILE A 486 20.32 -11.30 -25.95
N ARG A 487 19.03 -11.59 -26.11
CA ARG A 487 17.99 -11.51 -25.07
C ARG A 487 16.98 -12.64 -25.22
N PHE A 488 16.21 -12.91 -24.17
CA PHE A 488 15.08 -13.84 -24.21
C PHE A 488 13.78 -13.10 -23.95
N GLU A 489 12.70 -13.44 -24.67
CA GLU A 489 11.38 -12.82 -24.46
C GLU A 489 10.21 -13.75 -24.76
N ALA A 490 9.08 -13.52 -24.09
CA ALA A 490 7.76 -14.08 -24.40
C ALA A 490 6.64 -13.14 -23.99
N THR A 491 5.55 -13.19 -24.76
CA THR A 491 4.28 -12.53 -24.47
C THR A 491 3.14 -13.53 -24.61
N GLY A 492 2.09 -13.42 -23.80
CA GLY A 492 0.92 -14.28 -23.89
C GLY A 492 -0.19 -13.87 -22.92
N THR A 493 -1.11 -14.79 -22.63
CA THR A 493 -2.19 -14.57 -21.64
C THR A 493 -2.29 -15.78 -20.72
N PHE A 494 -2.27 -15.54 -19.41
CA PHE A 494 -2.67 -16.56 -18.44
C PHE A 494 -4.19 -16.58 -18.35
N ASN A 495 -4.81 -17.75 -18.53
CA ASN A 495 -6.27 -17.91 -18.45
C ASN A 495 -6.75 -18.49 -17.10
N THR A 496 -5.83 -19.04 -16.30
CA THR A 496 -6.11 -19.69 -15.03
C THR A 496 -5.07 -19.32 -13.99
N THR A 497 -5.42 -19.43 -12.71
CA THR A 497 -4.47 -19.33 -11.59
C THR A 497 -3.64 -20.60 -11.45
N GLY A 498 -2.58 -20.54 -10.63
CA GLY A 498 -1.68 -21.65 -10.34
C GLY A 498 -0.38 -21.65 -11.16
N THR A 499 0.40 -22.73 -11.01
CA THR A 499 1.72 -22.85 -11.65
C THR A 499 1.61 -23.08 -13.15
N GLN A 500 2.29 -22.25 -13.94
CA GLN A 500 2.37 -22.36 -15.39
C GLN A 500 3.82 -22.24 -15.87
N THR A 501 4.14 -22.82 -17.02
CA THR A 501 5.48 -22.75 -17.62
C THR A 501 5.47 -21.81 -18.82
N VAL A 502 6.36 -20.82 -18.82
CA VAL A 502 6.56 -19.88 -19.93
C VAL A 502 7.86 -20.23 -20.66
N GLN A 503 7.81 -20.21 -22.00
CA GLN A 503 8.97 -20.43 -22.86
C GLN A 503 9.45 -19.10 -23.46
N LEU A 504 10.56 -18.57 -22.97
CA LEU A 504 11.18 -17.37 -23.52
C LEU A 504 12.08 -17.76 -24.69
N ARG A 505 11.91 -17.12 -25.84
CA ARG A 505 12.72 -17.40 -27.04
C ARG A 505 13.96 -16.52 -27.07
N GLY A 506 15.12 -17.12 -27.31
CA GLY A 506 16.38 -16.42 -27.52
C GLY A 506 16.43 -15.72 -28.87
N ILE A 507 16.90 -14.47 -28.88
CA ILE A 507 17.04 -13.63 -30.07
C ILE A 507 18.42 -12.99 -30.05
N GLY A 508 19.11 -12.98 -31.19
CA GLY A 508 20.40 -12.32 -31.38
C GLY A 508 21.52 -13.29 -31.78
N THR A 509 22.76 -12.82 -31.72
CA THR A 509 23.97 -13.62 -31.98
C THR A 509 24.97 -13.36 -30.85
N PRO A 510 25.41 -14.40 -30.12
CA PRO A 510 26.36 -14.24 -29.03
C PRO A 510 27.69 -13.68 -29.52
N LEU A 511 28.28 -12.72 -28.80
CA LEU A 511 29.52 -12.06 -29.23
C LEU A 511 30.77 -12.82 -28.76
N THR A 512 30.83 -13.16 -27.47
CA THR A 512 31.98 -13.82 -26.85
C THR A 512 31.58 -15.10 -26.12
N GLY A 513 32.52 -16.03 -25.97
CA GLY A 513 32.30 -17.24 -25.17
C GLY A 513 32.35 -16.97 -23.66
N GLY A 514 32.06 -18.01 -22.87
CA GLY A 514 32.08 -18.00 -21.41
C GLY A 514 30.71 -17.75 -20.78
N ILE A 515 30.69 -17.62 -19.45
CA ILE A 515 29.47 -17.51 -18.66
C ILE A 515 28.96 -16.06 -18.65
N HIS A 516 27.71 -15.87 -19.07
CA HIS A 516 27.00 -14.59 -19.04
C HIS A 516 25.73 -14.68 -18.20
N ARG A 517 25.46 -13.65 -17.40
CA ARG A 517 24.32 -13.59 -16.48
C ARG A 517 23.17 -12.78 -17.08
N TYR A 518 22.02 -13.41 -17.23
CA TYR A 518 20.77 -12.81 -17.70
C TYR A 518 19.85 -12.53 -16.53
N THR A 519 19.28 -11.34 -16.53
CA THR A 519 18.33 -10.87 -15.52
C THR A 519 16.94 -10.87 -16.13
N ILE A 520 16.02 -11.65 -15.54
CA ILE A 520 14.65 -11.82 -16.01
C ILE A 520 13.75 -10.80 -15.31
N THR A 521 12.96 -10.08 -16.10
CA THR A 521 11.98 -9.09 -15.68
C THR A 521 10.61 -9.41 -16.24
N SER A 522 9.56 -8.99 -15.52
CA SER A 522 8.17 -9.27 -15.87
C SER A 522 7.26 -8.07 -15.60
N ASP A 523 6.09 -8.05 -16.23
CA ASP A 523 5.04 -7.03 -16.08
C ASP A 523 4.07 -7.28 -14.91
N SER A 524 4.39 -8.22 -14.03
CA SER A 524 3.51 -8.55 -12.92
C SER A 524 3.47 -7.46 -11.84
N VAL A 525 2.27 -7.20 -11.29
CA VAL A 525 2.08 -6.22 -10.21
C VAL A 525 2.54 -6.68 -8.82
N ILE A 526 2.65 -7.99 -8.58
CA ILE A 526 3.38 -8.47 -7.39
C ILE A 526 4.87 -8.34 -7.74
N GLY A 527 5.41 -7.17 -7.43
CA GLY A 527 6.65 -6.63 -7.98
C GLY A 527 7.83 -7.60 -8.07
N ALA A 528 8.56 -7.46 -9.18
CA ALA A 528 10.01 -7.59 -9.27
C ALA A 528 10.67 -8.80 -8.58
N ASN A 529 10.15 -10.02 -8.78
CA ASN A 529 10.96 -11.21 -8.58
C ASN A 529 11.98 -11.29 -9.72
N THR A 530 13.01 -10.45 -9.64
CA THR A 530 14.09 -10.40 -10.61
C THR A 530 14.92 -11.66 -10.48
N CYS A 531 14.67 -12.64 -11.34
CA CYS A 531 15.46 -13.86 -11.36
C CYS A 531 16.73 -13.66 -12.18
N ASN A 532 17.77 -14.46 -11.91
CA ASN A 532 18.98 -14.45 -12.70
C ASN A 532 19.30 -15.86 -13.18
N LYS A 533 19.78 -15.97 -14.42
CA LYS A 533 20.26 -17.22 -15.00
C LYS A 533 21.61 -17.00 -15.66
N ASN A 534 22.58 -17.81 -15.27
CA ASN A 534 23.85 -17.91 -15.97
C ASN A 534 23.70 -18.87 -17.16
N ILE A 535 24.20 -18.46 -18.32
CA ILE A 535 24.30 -19.29 -19.52
C ILE A 535 25.77 -19.30 -19.93
N ASP A 536 26.31 -20.50 -20.14
CA ASP A 536 27.68 -20.68 -20.62
C ASP A 536 27.68 -20.80 -22.15
N PHE A 537 28.51 -20.00 -22.81
CA PHE A 537 28.64 -19.95 -24.27
C PHE A 537 29.93 -20.63 -24.69
N LEU A 538 29.78 -21.79 -25.31
CA LEU A 538 30.86 -22.73 -25.55
C LEU A 538 30.70 -23.36 -26.94
N PHE A 539 31.78 -23.44 -27.70
CA PHE A 539 31.82 -24.35 -28.84
C PHE A 539 31.69 -25.79 -28.36
N ARG A 540 30.93 -26.62 -29.07
CA ARG A 540 30.83 -28.06 -28.76
C ARG A 540 32.19 -28.73 -28.87
N ARG A 541 32.30 -29.96 -28.37
CA ARG A 541 33.52 -30.76 -28.56
C ARG A 541 33.86 -30.90 -30.04
N MET A 542 35.11 -30.58 -30.38
CA MET A 542 35.61 -30.55 -31.76
C MET A 542 36.43 -31.79 -32.06
N LYS A 543 36.22 -32.39 -33.22
CA LYS A 543 36.90 -33.62 -33.65
C LYS A 543 37.85 -33.34 -34.80
N VAL A 544 39.15 -33.50 -34.56
CA VAL A 544 40.20 -33.12 -35.49
C VAL A 544 40.93 -34.36 -36.03
N LEU A 545 40.97 -34.54 -37.34
CA LEU A 545 41.75 -35.58 -37.99
C LEU A 545 43.06 -34.99 -38.51
N GLY A 546 44.18 -35.61 -38.16
CA GLY A 546 45.47 -35.27 -38.75
C GLY A 546 45.86 -36.22 -39.86
N LEU A 547 46.33 -35.68 -41.00
CA LEU A 547 46.82 -36.44 -42.15
C LEU A 547 48.28 -36.08 -42.41
N GLY A 548 49.13 -37.09 -42.58
CA GLY A 548 50.59 -36.96 -42.63
C GLY A 548 51.25 -37.78 -41.54
N SER A 549 52.41 -37.34 -41.06
CA SER A 549 53.21 -38.10 -40.09
C SER A 549 53.96 -37.21 -39.10
N LEU A 550 54.40 -37.79 -37.99
CA LEU A 550 55.25 -37.16 -36.97
C LEU A 550 54.69 -35.82 -36.46
N GLY A 551 55.56 -34.82 -36.30
CA GLY A 551 55.26 -33.49 -35.77
C GLY A 551 54.69 -32.50 -36.77
N TYR A 552 54.24 -32.97 -37.93
CA TYR A 552 53.68 -32.14 -39.01
C TYR A 552 52.15 -32.11 -38.99
N GLN A 553 51.51 -32.97 -38.21
CA GLN A 553 50.06 -33.07 -38.07
C GLN A 553 49.69 -33.45 -36.62
N PRO A 554 48.49 -33.06 -36.11
CA PRO A 554 48.17 -33.13 -34.68
C PRO A 554 47.88 -34.55 -34.13
N GLY A 555 47.48 -35.49 -34.96
CA GLY A 555 47.16 -36.88 -34.65
C GLY A 555 48.37 -37.72 -34.26
N SER A 556 49.39 -37.82 -35.13
CA SER A 556 50.61 -38.60 -34.86
C SER A 556 51.66 -37.83 -34.05
N ALA A 557 51.44 -36.55 -33.76
CA ALA A 557 52.39 -35.72 -33.04
C ALA A 557 52.54 -36.15 -31.58
N ALA A 558 53.76 -36.58 -31.22
CA ALA A 558 54.17 -36.73 -29.82
C ALA A 558 54.05 -35.41 -29.05
N ALA A 559 53.84 -35.47 -27.73
CA ALA A 559 53.57 -34.31 -26.86
C ALA A 559 54.64 -33.21 -26.86
N LYS A 560 55.85 -33.49 -27.38
CA LYS A 560 56.88 -32.47 -27.57
C LYS A 560 56.55 -31.49 -28.71
N TYR A 561 55.88 -31.94 -29.77
CA TYR A 561 55.66 -31.16 -30.98
C TYR A 561 54.53 -30.12 -30.83
N SER A 562 54.72 -28.96 -31.44
CA SER A 562 53.82 -27.81 -31.28
C SER A 562 52.42 -28.06 -31.83
N VAL A 563 52.29 -28.64 -33.02
CA VAL A 563 51.00 -28.84 -33.72
C VAL A 563 49.93 -29.55 -32.88
N GLY A 564 50.32 -30.63 -32.19
CA GLY A 564 49.42 -31.40 -31.33
C GLY A 564 49.21 -30.73 -29.97
N THR A 565 50.30 -30.23 -29.37
CA THR A 565 50.25 -29.67 -28.01
C THR A 565 49.48 -28.36 -27.97
N MET A 566 49.67 -27.45 -28.92
CA MET A 566 48.92 -26.18 -28.96
C MET A 566 47.40 -26.42 -29.07
N LEU A 567 46.99 -27.42 -29.86
CA LEU A 567 45.58 -27.80 -30.05
C LEU A 567 44.99 -28.51 -28.81
N LYS A 568 45.75 -29.39 -28.15
CA LYS A 568 45.31 -30.20 -27.00
C LYS A 568 45.44 -29.47 -25.65
N THR A 569 46.04 -28.28 -25.62
CA THR A 569 46.26 -27.51 -24.38
C THR A 569 44.94 -26.85 -23.93
N PRO A 570 44.39 -27.19 -22.75
CA PRO A 570 43.11 -26.63 -22.29
C PRO A 570 43.11 -25.10 -22.09
N ALA A 571 44.28 -24.51 -21.81
CA ALA A 571 44.44 -23.06 -21.71
C ALA A 571 44.27 -22.34 -23.06
N ASN A 572 44.54 -23.03 -24.18
CA ASN A 572 44.28 -22.51 -25.52
C ASN A 572 42.85 -22.85 -25.95
N PHE A 573 42.49 -24.13 -25.89
CA PHE A 573 41.22 -24.69 -26.34
C PHE A 573 40.61 -25.55 -25.24
N GLY A 574 39.67 -24.98 -24.50
CA GLY A 574 38.96 -25.67 -23.42
C GLY A 574 37.88 -24.78 -22.80
N PRO A 575 37.09 -25.29 -21.83
CA PRO A 575 35.99 -24.51 -21.25
C PRO A 575 36.45 -23.20 -20.62
N ASN A 576 37.66 -23.20 -20.09
CA ASN A 576 38.29 -22.02 -19.49
C ASN A 576 39.43 -21.43 -20.35
N GLY A 577 39.65 -21.95 -21.56
CA GLY A 577 40.74 -21.51 -22.45
C GLY A 577 40.51 -20.15 -23.11
N ILE A 578 41.46 -19.72 -23.94
CA ILE A 578 41.34 -18.55 -24.81
C ILE A 578 40.15 -18.73 -25.77
N VAL A 579 40.06 -19.88 -26.42
CA VAL A 579 38.89 -20.31 -27.19
C VAL A 579 38.04 -21.24 -26.33
N LYS A 580 36.80 -20.82 -26.08
CA LYS A 580 35.83 -21.50 -25.22
C LYS A 580 35.22 -22.67 -25.98
N VAL A 581 35.73 -23.88 -25.74
CA VAL A 581 35.29 -25.13 -26.37
C VAL A 581 35.19 -26.24 -25.34
N ASP A 582 34.20 -27.14 -25.42
CA ASP A 582 34.03 -28.26 -24.48
C ASP A 582 35.27 -29.17 -24.41
N GLY A 583 35.90 -29.36 -25.55
CA GLY A 583 37.14 -30.12 -25.67
C GLY A 583 37.52 -30.35 -27.13
N VAL A 584 38.68 -30.96 -27.34
CA VAL A 584 39.16 -31.33 -28.65
C VAL A 584 39.61 -32.79 -28.64
N ASP A 585 38.96 -33.61 -29.46
CA ASP A 585 39.37 -34.99 -29.73
C ASP A 585 40.22 -35.00 -31.00
N VAL A 586 41.38 -35.66 -30.96
CA VAL A 586 42.31 -35.70 -32.09
C VAL A 586 42.54 -37.14 -32.53
N TYR A 587 42.35 -37.38 -33.82
CA TYR A 587 42.46 -38.68 -34.47
C TYR A 587 43.65 -38.69 -35.43
N ASP A 588 44.41 -39.78 -35.42
CA ASP A 588 45.49 -39.99 -36.38
C ASP A 588 44.98 -40.70 -37.63
N GLY A 589 44.91 -39.99 -38.74
CA GLY A 589 44.59 -40.55 -40.04
C GLY A 589 45.80 -41.04 -40.82
N GLY A 590 47.02 -40.80 -40.31
CA GLY A 590 48.27 -41.16 -40.97
C GLY A 590 48.30 -40.75 -42.44
N THR A 591 48.65 -41.68 -43.31
CA THR A 591 48.63 -41.49 -44.77
C THR A 591 47.45 -42.22 -45.43
N SER A 592 46.29 -42.31 -44.77
CA SER A 592 45.09 -42.98 -45.29
C SER A 592 44.57 -42.35 -46.60
N GLN A 593 44.14 -43.18 -47.54
CA GLN A 593 43.69 -42.76 -48.88
C GLN A 593 42.36 -43.41 -49.22
N GLY A 594 41.60 -42.81 -50.13
CA GLY A 594 40.36 -43.38 -50.66
C GLY A 594 39.39 -43.80 -49.56
N ASN A 595 38.83 -45.01 -49.66
CA ASN A 595 37.84 -45.53 -48.70
C ASN A 595 38.31 -45.44 -47.24
N THR A 596 39.58 -45.74 -46.93
CA THR A 596 40.09 -45.67 -45.55
C THR A 596 40.02 -44.25 -44.99
N LEU A 597 40.34 -43.23 -45.79
CA LEU A 597 40.21 -41.83 -45.38
C LEU A 597 38.74 -41.49 -45.09
N ARG A 598 37.85 -41.85 -46.01
CA ARG A 598 36.41 -41.63 -45.84
C ARG A 598 35.88 -42.31 -44.57
N ASP A 599 36.29 -43.55 -44.33
CA ASP A 599 35.83 -44.33 -43.19
C ASP A 599 36.35 -43.73 -41.87
N HIS A 600 37.57 -43.19 -41.84
CA HIS A 600 38.07 -42.40 -40.70
C HIS A 600 37.26 -41.12 -40.46
N ILE A 601 36.91 -40.38 -41.51
CA ILE A 601 36.08 -39.18 -41.42
C ILE A 601 34.70 -39.50 -40.84
N ASN A 602 34.04 -40.52 -41.40
CA ASN A 602 32.67 -40.88 -41.05
C ASN A 602 32.57 -41.55 -39.68
N SER A 603 33.42 -42.55 -39.39
CA SER A 603 33.34 -43.32 -38.15
C SER A 603 33.63 -42.47 -36.92
N ASN A 604 34.52 -41.47 -37.05
CA ASN A 604 34.83 -40.55 -35.96
C ASN A 604 33.96 -39.29 -35.98
N ASN A 605 33.17 -39.06 -37.04
CA ASN A 605 32.41 -37.84 -37.28
C ASN A 605 33.29 -36.58 -37.22
N ILE A 606 34.33 -36.55 -38.05
CA ILE A 606 35.36 -35.50 -38.05
C ILE A 606 34.78 -34.13 -38.44
N ASP A 607 35.29 -33.09 -37.78
CA ASP A 607 34.92 -31.69 -37.96
C ASP A 607 35.98 -30.88 -38.72
N ILE A 608 37.25 -31.09 -38.37
CA ILE A 608 38.41 -30.36 -38.89
C ILE A 608 39.46 -31.37 -39.33
N ILE A 609 40.07 -31.16 -40.49
CA ILE A 609 41.19 -31.94 -41.00
C ILE A 609 42.42 -31.04 -41.10
N VAL A 610 43.54 -31.48 -40.54
CA VAL A 610 44.84 -30.80 -40.64
C VAL A 610 45.79 -31.70 -41.43
N VAL A 611 46.15 -31.27 -42.63
CA VAL A 611 47.09 -31.95 -43.52
C VAL A 611 48.48 -31.35 -43.33
N GLY A 612 49.46 -32.21 -43.10
CA GLY A 612 50.87 -31.87 -43.07
C GLY A 612 51.73 -32.92 -43.76
N TYR A 613 53.05 -32.75 -43.65
CA TYR A 613 54.01 -33.64 -44.30
C TYR A 613 53.92 -35.10 -43.80
N ASN A 614 53.97 -36.14 -44.65
CA ASN A 614 54.09 -36.15 -46.11
C ASN A 614 52.81 -36.68 -46.78
N TYR A 615 51.66 -36.08 -46.46
CA TYR A 615 50.40 -36.52 -47.05
C TYR A 615 50.23 -35.99 -48.48
N ARG A 616 50.10 -36.89 -49.47
CA ARG A 616 49.85 -36.55 -50.88
C ARG A 616 48.52 -37.15 -51.33
N PRO A 617 47.43 -36.37 -51.42
CA PRO A 617 46.12 -36.92 -51.72
C PRO A 617 46.06 -37.42 -53.17
N ASN A 618 45.68 -38.67 -53.37
CA ASN A 618 45.36 -39.17 -54.72
C ASN A 618 43.99 -38.67 -55.20
N ALA A 619 43.64 -38.92 -56.46
CA ALA A 619 42.38 -38.45 -57.04
C ALA A 619 41.12 -38.84 -56.24
N ALA A 620 41.08 -40.04 -55.65
CA ALA A 620 39.96 -40.48 -54.83
C ALA A 620 39.88 -39.70 -53.50
N SER A 621 41.03 -39.48 -52.85
CA SER A 621 41.10 -38.69 -51.62
C SER A 621 40.77 -37.21 -51.86
N ILE A 622 41.15 -36.64 -53.00
CA ILE A 622 40.75 -35.28 -53.39
C ILE A 622 39.23 -35.16 -53.47
N ALA A 623 38.55 -36.12 -54.10
CA ALA A 623 37.09 -36.13 -54.16
C ALA A 623 36.45 -36.20 -52.76
N ILE A 624 36.98 -37.03 -51.87
CA ILE A 624 36.52 -37.17 -50.47
C ILE A 624 36.74 -35.87 -49.67
N LEU A 625 37.91 -35.27 -49.77
CA LEU A 625 38.24 -34.01 -49.09
C LEU A 625 37.38 -32.85 -49.62
N SER A 626 37.09 -32.83 -50.92
CA SER A 626 36.17 -31.87 -51.53
C SER A 626 34.74 -32.05 -51.00
N ASP A 627 34.24 -33.29 -50.93
CA ASP A 627 32.91 -33.62 -50.40
C ASP A 627 32.78 -33.24 -48.91
N PHE A 628 33.83 -33.49 -48.13
CA PHE A 628 33.94 -33.06 -46.74
C PHE A 628 33.79 -31.53 -46.58
N VAL A 629 34.50 -30.74 -47.39
CA VAL A 629 34.42 -29.27 -47.33
C VAL A 629 33.08 -28.75 -47.87
N LYS A 630 32.61 -29.28 -49.00
CA LYS A 630 31.43 -28.76 -49.71
C LYS A 630 30.11 -29.17 -49.08
N ASN A 631 29.98 -30.43 -48.70
CA ASN A 631 28.71 -31.05 -48.33
C ASN A 631 28.61 -31.35 -46.84
N LYS A 632 29.66 -31.89 -46.21
CA LYS A 632 29.70 -31.98 -44.74
C LYS A 632 29.87 -30.61 -44.09
N LYS A 633 30.44 -29.64 -44.82
CA LYS A 633 30.81 -28.31 -44.31
C LYS A 633 31.85 -28.39 -43.17
N GLY A 634 32.77 -29.35 -43.28
CA GLY A 634 33.94 -29.41 -42.41
C GLY A 634 35.03 -28.42 -42.81
N VAL A 635 36.08 -28.30 -41.99
CA VAL A 635 37.23 -27.42 -42.27
C VAL A 635 38.48 -28.21 -42.64
N LEU A 636 39.14 -27.85 -43.73
CA LEU A 636 40.38 -28.46 -44.19
C LEU A 636 41.52 -27.43 -44.19
N LEU A 637 42.51 -27.64 -43.32
CA LEU A 637 43.79 -26.91 -43.30
C LEU A 637 44.81 -27.73 -44.08
N HIS A 638 45.10 -27.30 -45.30
CA HIS A 638 45.87 -28.05 -46.28
C HIS A 638 47.30 -27.52 -46.41
N GLY A 639 48.24 -28.08 -45.65
CA GLY A 639 49.67 -27.84 -45.82
C GLY A 639 50.27 -28.76 -46.89
N GLN A 640 51.02 -28.21 -47.85
CA GLN A 640 51.65 -29.00 -48.91
C GLN A 640 52.95 -28.41 -49.44
N GLU A 641 53.97 -29.26 -49.64
CA GLU A 641 55.35 -28.83 -49.97
C GLU A 641 56.04 -29.64 -51.08
N ASN A 642 55.46 -30.75 -51.54
CA ASN A 642 56.14 -31.63 -52.51
C ASN A 642 55.19 -32.36 -53.47
N ASP A 643 53.96 -31.86 -53.61
CA ASP A 643 52.95 -32.34 -54.57
C ASP A 643 52.19 -31.16 -55.19
N PRO A 644 52.83 -30.40 -56.11
CA PRO A 644 52.19 -29.24 -56.75
C PRO A 644 50.95 -29.63 -57.56
N THR A 645 50.95 -30.81 -58.19
CA THR A 645 49.82 -31.32 -58.97
C THR A 645 48.61 -31.62 -58.09
N GLY A 646 48.80 -32.40 -57.02
CA GLY A 646 47.71 -32.71 -56.09
C GLY A 646 47.19 -31.46 -55.36
N ALA A 647 48.08 -30.52 -55.02
CA ALA A 647 47.70 -29.24 -54.43
C ALA A 647 46.79 -28.42 -55.34
N ARG A 648 47.18 -28.27 -56.62
CA ARG A 648 46.36 -27.62 -57.65
C ARG A 648 45.01 -28.30 -57.80
N ASP A 649 45.00 -29.62 -57.92
CA ASP A 649 43.79 -30.38 -58.20
C ASP A 649 42.79 -30.32 -57.05
N LEU A 650 43.26 -30.30 -55.79
CA LEU A 650 42.40 -30.11 -54.62
C LEU A 650 41.83 -28.69 -54.52
N ILE A 651 42.65 -27.66 -54.76
CA ILE A 651 42.18 -26.26 -54.82
C ILE A 651 41.07 -26.13 -55.88
N ASN A 652 41.29 -26.71 -57.07
CA ASN A 652 40.32 -26.71 -58.16
C ASN A 652 39.09 -27.57 -57.89
N SER A 653 39.20 -28.62 -57.07
CA SER A 653 38.03 -29.41 -56.70
C SER A 653 37.14 -28.66 -55.70
N ILE A 654 37.71 -27.75 -54.89
CA ILE A 654 37.00 -27.00 -53.85
C ILE A 654 36.31 -25.77 -54.44
N ALA A 655 36.95 -25.07 -55.36
CA ALA A 655 36.41 -23.86 -55.99
C ALA A 655 36.53 -23.91 -57.52
N HIS A 656 35.77 -23.10 -58.25
CA HIS A 656 35.81 -23.05 -59.72
C HIS A 656 37.04 -22.30 -60.23
N SER A 657 38.21 -22.89 -60.07
CA SER A 657 39.52 -22.24 -60.23
C SER A 657 40.33 -22.82 -61.40
N ALA A 658 39.76 -22.88 -62.60
CA ALA A 658 40.34 -23.60 -63.74
C ALA A 658 41.74 -23.12 -64.18
N SER A 659 42.12 -21.88 -63.86
CA SER A 659 43.43 -21.29 -64.19
C SER A 659 44.49 -21.45 -63.09
N THR A 660 44.19 -22.14 -61.98
CA THR A 660 45.15 -22.29 -60.88
C THR A 660 46.42 -22.99 -61.34
N SER A 661 47.56 -22.38 -61.05
CA SER A 661 48.88 -23.02 -61.13
C SER A 661 49.51 -23.08 -59.74
N VAL A 662 50.15 -24.21 -59.42
CA VAL A 662 50.93 -24.38 -58.19
C VAL A 662 52.36 -24.71 -58.57
N THR A 663 53.31 -23.93 -58.07
CA THR A 663 54.73 -24.04 -58.42
C THR A 663 55.57 -24.21 -57.16
N GLU A 664 56.56 -25.09 -57.21
CA GLU A 664 57.58 -25.20 -56.16
C GLU A 664 58.66 -24.14 -56.38
N ILE A 665 58.92 -23.34 -55.35
CA ILE A 665 60.00 -22.36 -55.35
C ILE A 665 60.93 -22.67 -54.19
N LYS A 666 62.23 -22.76 -54.50
CA LYS A 666 63.26 -23.08 -53.52
C LYS A 666 63.91 -21.86 -52.90
N LYS A 667 64.47 -22.03 -51.70
CA LYS A 667 65.23 -21.01 -50.95
C LYS A 667 64.41 -19.77 -50.55
N VAL A 668 63.14 -19.96 -50.21
CA VAL A 668 62.28 -18.91 -49.64
C VAL A 668 61.78 -19.39 -48.28
N TRP A 669 62.27 -18.74 -47.20
CA TRP A 669 61.94 -19.10 -45.82
C TRP A 669 60.94 -18.17 -45.15
N VAL A 670 60.64 -17.03 -45.77
CA VAL A 670 59.78 -15.98 -45.23
C VAL A 670 58.73 -15.62 -46.26
N ASN A 671 57.48 -15.57 -45.83
CA ASN A 671 56.30 -15.27 -46.63
C ASN A 671 55.52 -14.15 -45.94
N PRO A 672 55.55 -12.91 -46.45
CA PRO A 672 54.87 -11.80 -45.81
C PRO A 672 53.35 -11.98 -45.84
N ILE A 673 52.67 -11.40 -44.86
CA ILE A 673 51.22 -11.44 -44.71
C ILE A 673 50.64 -10.17 -45.36
N PHE A 674 49.51 -10.29 -46.07
CA PHE A 674 48.82 -9.11 -46.59
C PHE A 674 48.32 -8.21 -45.46
N ASN A 675 48.31 -6.90 -45.71
CA ASN A 675 47.65 -5.95 -44.81
C ASN A 675 46.12 -5.98 -45.02
N THR A 676 45.49 -7.11 -44.70
CA THR A 676 44.05 -7.35 -44.81
C THR A 676 43.51 -7.93 -43.51
N THR A 677 42.30 -7.52 -43.14
CA THR A 677 41.60 -8.09 -41.97
C THR A 677 41.04 -9.46 -42.31
N ASP A 678 41.34 -10.48 -41.52
CA ASP A 678 40.73 -11.82 -41.57
C ASP A 678 40.85 -12.47 -40.18
N PRO A 679 39.85 -13.25 -39.69
CA PRO A 679 39.93 -13.88 -38.37
C PRO A 679 41.11 -14.85 -38.18
N VAL A 680 41.73 -15.33 -39.27
CA VAL A 680 42.95 -16.14 -39.21
C VAL A 680 44.20 -15.27 -38.97
N LEU A 681 44.17 -13.99 -39.41
CA LEU A 681 45.26 -13.03 -39.25
C LEU A 681 45.09 -12.13 -38.01
N ASP A 682 43.86 -11.86 -37.60
CA ASP A 682 43.52 -11.10 -36.41
C ASP A 682 42.52 -11.91 -35.59
N GLY A 683 43.07 -12.81 -34.77
CA GLY A 683 42.31 -13.80 -34.03
C GLY A 683 42.64 -13.79 -32.53
N PRO A 684 42.03 -14.68 -31.75
CA PRO A 684 42.09 -14.64 -30.29
C PRO A 684 43.49 -14.92 -29.71
N PHE A 685 44.44 -15.41 -30.52
CA PHE A 685 45.83 -15.62 -30.10
C PHE A 685 46.77 -14.49 -30.54
N GLY A 686 46.24 -13.43 -31.17
CA GLY A 686 46.98 -12.23 -31.52
C GLY A 686 46.76 -11.77 -32.97
N ASN A 687 47.09 -10.51 -33.22
CA ASN A 687 47.06 -9.88 -34.53
C ASN A 687 48.43 -10.02 -35.21
N ILE A 688 48.43 -10.59 -36.41
CA ILE A 688 49.61 -10.83 -37.25
C ILE A 688 49.48 -10.21 -38.64
N VAL A 689 48.51 -9.31 -38.84
CA VAL A 689 48.30 -8.58 -40.10
C VAL A 689 49.58 -7.80 -40.45
N GLY A 690 50.04 -7.95 -41.70
CA GLY A 690 51.25 -7.28 -42.19
C GLY A 690 52.58 -7.82 -41.63
N LEU A 691 52.57 -8.89 -40.84
CA LEU A 691 53.78 -9.56 -40.34
C LEU A 691 54.25 -10.64 -41.32
N ASN A 692 54.93 -11.69 -40.84
CA ASN A 692 55.50 -12.74 -41.69
C ASN A 692 55.19 -14.15 -41.20
N LEU A 693 55.09 -15.09 -42.14
CA LEU A 693 55.06 -16.54 -41.92
C LEU A 693 56.35 -17.16 -42.43
N GLY A 694 56.72 -18.32 -41.89
CA GLY A 694 57.92 -19.06 -42.25
C GLY A 694 57.60 -20.39 -42.92
N GLY A 695 58.41 -20.78 -43.91
CA GLY A 695 58.43 -22.15 -44.46
C GLY A 695 59.33 -23.07 -43.64
N ASP A 696 59.08 -24.38 -43.69
CA ASP A 696 59.94 -25.41 -43.12
C ASP A 696 60.89 -25.95 -44.20
N LEU A 697 62.20 -25.76 -44.02
CA LEU A 697 63.21 -26.02 -45.06
C LEU A 697 63.02 -25.10 -46.28
N ASP A 698 63.57 -25.50 -47.43
CA ASP A 698 63.72 -24.65 -48.61
C ASP A 698 62.79 -25.05 -49.76
N ASN A 699 61.68 -25.74 -49.49
CA ASN A 699 60.75 -26.27 -50.48
C ASN A 699 59.30 -25.84 -50.19
N SER A 700 58.92 -24.63 -50.60
CA SER A 700 57.54 -24.15 -50.49
C SER A 700 56.82 -24.16 -51.84
N LEU A 701 55.50 -24.37 -51.80
CA LEU A 701 54.60 -24.25 -52.94
C LEU A 701 53.92 -22.89 -52.95
N TYR A 702 53.65 -22.37 -54.14
CA TYR A 702 52.97 -21.10 -54.33
C TYR A 702 51.88 -21.19 -55.38
N VAL A 703 50.76 -20.51 -55.13
CA VAL A 703 49.55 -20.54 -55.96
C VAL A 703 49.42 -19.23 -56.73
N GLU A 704 49.18 -19.33 -58.02
CA GLU A 704 48.80 -18.20 -58.89
C GLU A 704 47.53 -18.57 -59.68
N GLY A 705 46.83 -17.57 -60.22
CA GLY A 705 45.67 -17.80 -61.11
C GLY A 705 44.43 -18.39 -60.43
N TYR A 706 44.29 -18.24 -59.11
CA TYR A 706 43.12 -18.73 -58.36
C TYR A 706 41.86 -17.86 -58.55
N SER A 707 40.67 -18.42 -58.35
CA SER A 707 39.39 -17.71 -58.52
C SER A 707 39.13 -16.66 -57.42
N ASN A 708 38.18 -15.76 -57.66
CA ASN A 708 37.73 -14.75 -56.69
C ASN A 708 36.98 -15.33 -55.47
N GLU A 709 36.73 -16.64 -55.45
CA GLU A 709 36.16 -17.35 -54.29
C GLU A 709 37.18 -17.47 -53.15
N PHE A 710 38.46 -17.22 -53.44
CA PHE A 710 39.52 -17.20 -52.45
C PHE A 710 40.00 -15.80 -52.10
N LYS A 711 40.57 -15.71 -50.91
CA LYS A 711 41.25 -14.56 -50.37
C LYS A 711 42.70 -14.93 -50.05
N PRO A 712 43.69 -14.23 -50.63
CA PRO A 712 45.08 -14.45 -50.29
C PRO A 712 45.37 -13.89 -48.89
N LEU A 713 46.10 -14.66 -48.10
CA LEU A 713 46.50 -14.30 -46.72
C LEU A 713 47.99 -13.98 -46.63
N SER A 714 48.83 -14.72 -47.35
CA SER A 714 50.28 -14.54 -47.38
C SER A 714 50.84 -14.83 -48.76
N TYR A 715 51.95 -14.20 -49.11
CA TYR A 715 52.57 -14.27 -50.43
C TYR A 715 54.08 -14.53 -50.34
N GLN A 716 54.70 -14.86 -51.47
CA GLN A 716 56.13 -15.03 -51.61
C GLN A 716 56.87 -13.71 -51.37
N THR A 717 57.93 -13.72 -50.55
CA THR A 717 58.79 -12.53 -50.43
C THR A 717 59.26 -12.05 -51.81
N GLY A 718 58.96 -10.79 -52.13
CA GLY A 718 59.33 -10.16 -53.41
C GLY A 718 58.34 -10.37 -54.56
N ASN A 719 57.28 -11.17 -54.41
CA ASN A 719 56.22 -11.35 -55.41
C ASN A 719 54.85 -11.53 -54.76
N SER A 720 54.04 -10.46 -54.71
CA SER A 720 52.70 -10.49 -54.11
C SER A 720 51.64 -11.23 -54.94
N ASN A 721 51.92 -11.60 -56.19
CA ASN A 721 51.01 -12.39 -57.01
C ASN A 721 51.12 -13.90 -56.74
N SER A 722 52.26 -14.32 -56.17
CA SER A 722 52.59 -15.70 -55.84
C SER A 722 52.18 -16.01 -54.40
N ILE A 723 51.07 -16.72 -54.22
CA ILE A 723 50.39 -16.83 -52.92
C ILE A 723 50.84 -18.07 -52.16
N TRP A 724 51.30 -17.87 -50.93
CA TRP A 724 51.72 -18.95 -50.05
C TRP A 724 50.59 -19.46 -49.16
N ALA A 725 49.70 -18.58 -48.68
CA ALA A 725 48.52 -18.99 -47.91
C ALA A 725 47.25 -18.40 -48.52
N LEU A 726 46.26 -19.25 -48.79
CA LEU A 726 45.03 -18.92 -49.50
C LEU A 726 43.82 -19.50 -48.77
N LYS A 727 42.80 -18.70 -48.51
CA LYS A 727 41.59 -19.11 -47.77
C LYS A 727 40.34 -18.95 -48.62
N HIS A 728 39.41 -19.90 -48.56
CA HIS A 728 38.12 -19.77 -49.24
C HIS A 728 37.20 -18.80 -48.49
N ASN A 729 36.45 -17.96 -49.21
CA ASN A 729 35.61 -16.92 -48.61
C ASN A 729 34.39 -17.48 -47.85
N THR A 730 33.80 -18.56 -48.36
CA THR A 730 32.53 -19.13 -47.83
C THR A 730 32.61 -20.60 -47.40
N LEU A 731 33.73 -21.29 -47.65
CA LEU A 731 33.91 -22.71 -47.34
C LEU A 731 35.03 -22.87 -46.33
N GLY A 732 35.00 -23.96 -45.57
CA GLY A 732 36.03 -24.31 -44.60
C GLY A 732 37.33 -24.79 -45.24
N PHE A 733 38.07 -23.94 -45.95
CA PHE A 733 39.32 -24.36 -46.58
C PHE A 733 40.41 -23.29 -46.51
N ILE A 734 41.62 -23.72 -46.14
CA ILE A 734 42.85 -22.92 -46.20
C ILE A 734 43.95 -23.79 -46.81
N PHE A 735 44.57 -23.31 -47.89
CA PHE A 735 45.81 -23.84 -48.42
C PHE A 735 47.01 -23.11 -47.81
N ILE A 736 48.06 -23.86 -47.48
CA ILE A 736 49.35 -23.36 -47.03
C ILE A 736 50.44 -24.06 -47.83
N GLY A 737 51.32 -23.26 -48.44
CA GLY A 737 52.38 -23.68 -49.35
C GLY A 737 53.57 -24.35 -48.70
N ASP A 738 53.37 -25.08 -47.60
CA ASP A 738 54.40 -25.81 -46.89
C ASP A 738 53.74 -26.90 -46.03
N GLY A 739 54.32 -28.10 -45.95
CA GLY A 739 53.78 -29.23 -45.18
C GLY A 739 54.26 -29.25 -43.73
N GLY A 740 55.35 -28.52 -43.44
CA GLY A 740 55.95 -28.34 -42.13
C GLY A 740 55.66 -27.00 -41.46
N TRP A 741 54.74 -26.19 -42.00
CA TRP A 741 54.42 -24.85 -41.48
C TRP A 741 53.98 -24.81 -40.01
N VAL A 742 53.47 -25.93 -39.46
CA VAL A 742 53.08 -26.10 -38.05
C VAL A 742 54.12 -26.85 -37.20
N ALA A 743 55.24 -27.24 -37.78
CA ALA A 743 56.29 -27.98 -37.08
C ALA A 743 57.05 -27.09 -36.10
N GLY A 744 57.34 -27.64 -34.92
CA GLY A 744 58.12 -26.98 -33.89
C GLY A 744 58.10 -27.70 -32.56
N ASP A 745 58.89 -27.18 -31.62
CA ASP A 745 58.87 -27.54 -30.21
C ASP A 745 59.36 -26.34 -29.37
N VAL A 746 59.55 -26.55 -28.06
CA VAL A 746 59.96 -25.51 -27.09
C VAL A 746 61.45 -25.14 -27.15
N SER A 747 62.27 -25.99 -27.77
CA SER A 747 63.74 -25.93 -27.74
C SER A 747 64.37 -25.57 -29.08
N ASN A 748 63.60 -25.65 -30.17
CA ASN A 748 64.11 -25.46 -31.52
C ASN A 748 64.45 -23.98 -31.80
N THR A 749 65.73 -23.69 -31.98
CA THR A 749 66.27 -22.37 -32.30
C THR A 749 66.66 -22.20 -33.78
N SER A 750 66.31 -23.17 -34.63
CA SER A 750 66.67 -23.13 -36.05
C SER A 750 65.99 -21.96 -36.77
N THR A 751 66.76 -21.22 -37.57
CA THR A 751 66.27 -20.11 -38.39
C THR A 751 65.86 -20.53 -39.81
N LEU A 752 65.91 -21.82 -40.12
CA LEU A 752 65.62 -22.39 -41.45
C LEU A 752 64.61 -23.54 -41.45
N LYS A 753 64.18 -24.00 -40.27
CA LYS A 753 63.20 -25.09 -40.14
C LYS A 753 62.36 -24.93 -38.87
N TRP A 754 61.22 -25.61 -38.88
CA TRP A 754 60.27 -25.71 -37.77
C TRP A 754 59.81 -24.33 -37.28
N PRO A 755 59.04 -23.60 -38.10
CA PRO A 755 58.73 -22.20 -37.88
C PRO A 755 57.68 -21.95 -36.77
N ALA A 756 57.04 -22.99 -36.21
CA ALA A 756 55.95 -22.85 -35.25
C ALA A 756 56.34 -23.27 -33.80
N PRO A 757 57.04 -22.41 -33.04
CA PRO A 757 57.39 -22.70 -31.65
C PRO A 757 56.21 -22.51 -30.69
N ARG A 758 56.37 -23.01 -29.47
CA ARG A 758 55.41 -22.78 -28.38
C ARG A 758 56.14 -22.59 -27.06
N THR A 759 55.43 -22.07 -26.06
CA THR A 759 55.89 -22.13 -24.67
C THR A 759 55.79 -23.56 -24.11
N SER A 760 56.44 -23.81 -22.97
CA SER A 760 56.30 -25.06 -22.22
C SER A 760 54.83 -25.35 -21.85
N GLY A 761 54.07 -24.31 -21.53
CA GLY A 761 52.64 -24.37 -21.23
C GLY A 761 51.72 -24.50 -22.44
N GLY A 762 52.25 -24.57 -23.66
CA GLY A 762 51.45 -24.81 -24.88
C GLY A 762 50.97 -23.57 -25.61
N ALA A 763 51.22 -22.36 -25.09
CA ALA A 763 50.82 -21.12 -25.75
C ALA A 763 51.62 -20.87 -27.06
N PRO A 764 50.97 -20.40 -28.14
CA PRO A 764 51.62 -20.06 -29.40
C PRO A 764 52.53 -18.83 -29.23
N VAL A 765 53.72 -18.84 -29.84
CA VAL A 765 54.64 -17.69 -29.83
C VAL A 765 55.27 -17.47 -31.19
N SER A 766 55.75 -16.26 -31.45
CA SER A 766 56.54 -15.95 -32.64
C SER A 766 57.96 -16.51 -32.54
N LYS A 767 58.64 -16.67 -33.67
CA LYS A 767 60.02 -17.18 -33.76
C LYS A 767 60.92 -16.21 -34.49
N MET A 768 62.10 -15.90 -33.95
CA MET A 768 63.18 -15.33 -34.76
C MET A 768 63.60 -16.37 -35.81
N TYR A 769 63.65 -15.96 -37.07
CA TYR A 769 63.82 -16.88 -38.19
C TYR A 769 64.88 -16.38 -39.18
N HIS A 770 64.64 -16.58 -40.46
CA HIS A 770 65.59 -16.26 -41.52
C HIS A 770 65.85 -14.74 -41.64
N ASN A 771 67.12 -14.36 -41.87
CA ASN A 771 67.57 -12.97 -42.04
C ASN A 771 67.04 -11.99 -40.98
N ASN A 772 67.09 -12.38 -39.69
CA ASN A 772 66.58 -11.60 -38.56
C ASN A 772 65.09 -11.23 -38.65
N THR A 773 64.31 -11.92 -39.47
CA THR A 773 62.87 -11.72 -39.59
C THR A 773 62.14 -12.63 -38.59
N THR A 774 61.16 -12.07 -37.88
CA THR A 774 60.30 -12.83 -36.98
C THR A 774 59.10 -13.40 -37.74
N VAL A 775 58.80 -14.68 -37.54
CA VAL A 775 57.65 -15.38 -38.13
C VAL A 775 56.62 -15.79 -37.08
N HIS A 776 55.36 -15.89 -37.50
CA HIS A 776 54.20 -16.00 -36.60
C HIS A 776 53.34 -17.25 -36.83
N ASN A 777 53.94 -18.34 -37.35
CA ASN A 777 53.22 -19.57 -37.72
C ASN A 777 52.36 -20.16 -36.61
N SER A 778 52.85 -20.18 -35.37
CA SER A 778 52.08 -20.71 -34.24
C SER A 778 50.79 -19.93 -33.99
N ILE A 779 50.86 -18.60 -34.08
CA ILE A 779 49.71 -17.72 -33.90
C ILE A 779 48.73 -17.89 -35.08
N PHE A 780 49.25 -17.95 -36.32
CA PHE A 780 48.46 -18.22 -37.52
C PHE A 780 47.72 -19.57 -37.41
N TYR A 781 48.39 -20.63 -36.96
CA TYR A 781 47.77 -21.95 -36.75
C TYR A 781 46.67 -21.91 -35.69
N THR A 782 46.93 -21.32 -34.52
CA THR A 782 45.92 -21.27 -33.45
C THR A 782 44.75 -20.36 -33.79
N ASN A 783 44.97 -19.27 -34.54
CA ASN A 783 43.89 -18.45 -35.09
C ASN A 783 43.09 -19.20 -36.17
N ALA A 784 43.77 -19.96 -37.04
CA ALA A 784 43.10 -20.81 -38.04
C ALA A 784 42.21 -21.86 -37.37
N LEU A 785 42.69 -22.49 -36.29
CA LEU A 785 41.89 -23.42 -35.49
C LEU A 785 40.69 -22.74 -34.83
N ALA A 786 40.87 -21.55 -34.25
CA ALA A 786 39.77 -20.79 -33.65
C ALA A 786 38.68 -20.48 -34.69
N TRP A 787 39.08 -19.97 -35.86
CA TRP A 787 38.18 -19.76 -36.99
C TRP A 787 37.51 -21.06 -37.45
N ALA A 788 38.27 -22.16 -37.52
CA ALA A 788 37.74 -23.46 -37.95
C ALA A 788 36.64 -23.96 -37.01
N MET A 789 36.84 -23.86 -35.69
CA MET A 789 35.85 -24.25 -34.69
C MET A 789 34.57 -23.42 -34.80
N GLN A 790 34.71 -22.11 -35.02
CA GLN A 790 33.56 -21.22 -35.23
C GLN A 790 32.81 -21.58 -36.52
N TYR A 791 33.53 -21.79 -37.64
CA TYR A 791 32.93 -22.17 -38.91
C TYR A 791 32.17 -23.49 -38.79
N VAL A 792 32.79 -24.51 -38.17
CA VAL A 792 32.17 -25.82 -37.94
C VAL A 792 30.90 -25.67 -37.11
N GLN A 793 30.97 -24.97 -35.98
CA GLN A 793 29.79 -24.80 -35.11
C GLN A 793 28.61 -24.18 -35.87
N ALA A 794 28.88 -23.24 -36.76
CA ALA A 794 27.84 -22.52 -37.51
C ALA A 794 27.32 -23.27 -38.75
N ASN A 795 28.14 -24.11 -39.40
CA ASN A 795 27.85 -24.59 -40.76
C ASN A 795 27.83 -26.11 -40.91
N ILE A 796 28.45 -26.87 -39.99
CA ILE A 796 28.66 -28.30 -40.20
C ILE A 796 27.34 -29.07 -40.24
N ASN A 797 27.22 -29.97 -41.22
CA ASN A 797 26.18 -30.99 -41.21
C ASN A 797 26.69 -32.23 -40.46
N VAL A 798 26.44 -32.26 -39.15
CA VAL A 798 26.88 -33.36 -38.26
C VAL A 798 26.33 -34.73 -38.66
N ASN A 799 25.21 -34.77 -39.38
CA ASN A 799 24.56 -36.00 -39.83
C ASN A 799 24.95 -36.41 -41.26
N TYR A 800 25.78 -35.62 -41.94
CA TYR A 800 26.24 -35.93 -43.29
C TYR A 800 27.35 -36.99 -43.29
N THR A 801 27.14 -38.03 -44.10
CA THR A 801 28.12 -39.08 -44.40
C THR A 801 28.86 -38.72 -45.69
N VAL A 802 30.17 -38.52 -45.59
CA VAL A 802 31.05 -38.23 -46.74
C VAL A 802 31.11 -39.45 -47.66
N ARG A 803 31.04 -39.21 -48.97
CA ARG A 803 30.88 -40.26 -49.99
C ARG A 803 32.20 -40.76 -50.59
#